data_AF-A0A524LAX8-F1
#
_entry.id   AF-A0A524LAX8-F1
#
_cell.length_a   1.000
_cell.length_b   1.000
_cell.length_c   1.000
_cell.angle_alpha   90.00
_cell.angle_beta   90.00
_cell.angle_gamma   90.00
#
_symmetry.space_group_name_H-M   'P 1'
#
loop_
_entity.id
_entity.type
_entity.pdbx_description
1 polymer ?
#
loop_
_entity_poly.entity_id
_entity_poly.type
_entity_poly.pdbx_seq_one_letter_code
_entity_poly.pdbx_strand_id
1 'polypeptide(L)'
;MKRILVSLLFICLIFGSIQFSAAPTELVFDDIDIQNELDDHGILSADPGLVISANPYIVLELTGGDISSHGSDWSALLNSFGVSNILYTTSDVLTNPTLIHNAPEIIIDGSLGSSSGTHVSQTIVDLLIREDIPLILTGQSAWLLHQLSGRSPSAMTAPVATTLTSTPEYAGAVFLSQPVPISIGSTLSTEVGLVLPIDTIQTEMSRLVNLTGSTSSVTAPLRYDSWPLDIFLFGYENPTLLTSSGEGLFENTVAYCSAIRETVTVNELVKHQAAEAAILGGGFTYPHAPLLVSTYYAVHSAQSILDGTAWTNWVTDNTPLVRSILNTLMFDYGSETGFKTSTADGIVNTPSTAQGLWTLTTMGFSGEFPVSEIVEYLSSRQEVAGGFDNYISTTFYVTEALAVSGQLSAISTYDLELWLRSLVIDGSKTSDPDLWGSIGSNPTSISPCTNYAVEYLRSLAFIGKAHPDPAKLTGHILTRTAVGDGSFKNTNSADEEVVTGTASALASMQILGTLNSQNKTAGLQWFSNNQIVSGGFGMKTAANDLVAKDRETSRVASCLATLNETSGLIASGISNFFDSVTTEVGFEAMDNLPSLMWTKWLLDTSRLAHASPSIDLDLALEYLNGFATMRVYPFWSNLTTVSTPEYGLNQYRTKSVWTQFFGVS
;
A
#
# COMPACT_ATOMS: atom_id res chain seq x y z
N MET A 1 -48.80 1.68 14.91
CA MET A 1 -48.90 0.96 13.62
C MET A 1 -47.53 0.64 13.00
N LYS A 2 -46.65 1.60 12.70
CA LYS A 2 -45.38 1.32 11.98
C LYS A 2 -44.46 0.23 12.58
N ARG A 3 -44.43 0.02 13.91
CA ARG A 3 -43.61 -1.06 14.52
C ARG A 3 -44.17 -2.48 14.31
N ILE A 4 -45.48 -2.65 14.23
CA ILE A 4 -46.11 -3.98 14.07
C ILE A 4 -45.89 -4.53 12.64
N LEU A 5 -45.89 -3.65 11.63
CA LEU A 5 -45.63 -4.05 10.24
C LEU A 5 -44.20 -4.56 10.04
N VAL A 6 -43.21 -3.93 10.70
CA VAL A 6 -41.80 -4.33 10.64
C VAL A 6 -41.56 -5.68 11.34
N SER A 7 -42.20 -5.91 12.49
CA SER A 7 -42.15 -7.21 13.18
C SER A 7 -42.81 -8.34 12.38
N LEU A 8 -43.90 -8.06 11.64
CA LEU A 8 -44.54 -9.05 10.76
C LEU A 8 -43.66 -9.39 9.54
N LEU A 9 -42.97 -8.41 8.95
CA LEU A 9 -41.99 -8.65 7.87
C LEU A 9 -40.82 -9.53 8.32
N PHE A 10 -40.28 -9.31 9.53
CA PHE A 10 -39.24 -10.17 10.10
C PHE A 10 -39.72 -11.60 10.38
N ILE A 11 -40.95 -11.79 10.87
CA ILE A 11 -41.50 -13.13 11.12
C ILE A 11 -41.73 -13.88 9.80
N CYS A 12 -42.21 -13.22 8.74
CA CYS A 12 -42.38 -13.87 7.43
C CYS A 12 -41.04 -14.27 6.78
N LEU A 13 -39.95 -13.52 7.01
CA LEU A 13 -38.62 -13.88 6.53
C LEU A 13 -38.00 -15.07 7.30
N ILE A 14 -38.29 -15.22 8.59
CA ILE A 14 -37.72 -16.30 9.43
C ILE A 14 -38.47 -17.64 9.24
N PHE A 15 -39.76 -17.62 8.87
CA PHE A 15 -40.57 -18.84 8.69
C PHE A 15 -40.76 -19.27 7.22
N GLY A 16 -40.08 -18.62 6.26
CA GLY A 16 -40.33 -18.79 4.82
C GLY A 16 -39.80 -20.08 4.18
N SER A 17 -38.71 -20.66 4.69
CA SER A 17 -38.01 -21.76 4.01
C SER A 17 -37.17 -22.65 4.93
N ILE A 18 -37.80 -23.24 5.97
CA ILE A 18 -37.28 -24.47 6.59
C ILE A 18 -37.94 -25.67 5.91
N GLN A 19 -37.16 -26.41 5.12
CA GLN A 19 -37.39 -27.85 4.92
C GLN A 19 -36.23 -28.62 5.56
N PHE A 20 -36.57 -29.67 6.30
CA PHE A 20 -35.65 -30.42 7.17
C PHE A 20 -35.00 -31.63 6.48
N SER A 21 -33.90 -32.09 7.09
CA SER A 21 -33.33 -33.46 7.04
C SER A 21 -32.51 -33.80 5.79
N ALA A 22 -31.22 -34.15 5.89
CA ALA A 22 -30.71 -35.19 6.79
C ALA A 22 -29.22 -35.02 7.17
N ALA A 23 -28.88 -35.48 8.38
CA ALA A 23 -27.56 -35.84 8.94
C ALA A 23 -26.35 -34.87 8.78
N PRO A 24 -25.46 -34.76 9.79
CA PRO A 24 -24.11 -34.32 9.52
C PRO A 24 -23.40 -35.45 8.73
N THR A 25 -23.24 -35.26 7.43
CA THR A 25 -22.13 -35.93 6.73
C THR A 25 -20.86 -35.41 7.39
N GLU A 26 -20.11 -36.29 8.04
CA GLU A 26 -18.72 -35.99 8.36
C GLU A 26 -18.05 -35.60 7.04
N LEU A 27 -17.55 -34.36 6.97
CA LEU A 27 -16.52 -34.02 6.01
C LEU A 27 -15.30 -34.83 6.42
N VAL A 28 -15.19 -36.02 5.83
CA VAL A 28 -13.91 -36.71 5.70
C VAL A 28 -13.05 -35.77 4.89
N PHE A 29 -12.21 -35.01 5.59
CA PHE A 29 -10.98 -34.51 5.02
C PHE A 29 -10.19 -35.76 4.63
N ASP A 30 -10.27 -36.13 3.35
CA ASP A 30 -9.22 -36.94 2.76
C ASP A 30 -7.97 -36.05 2.77
N ASP A 31 -7.18 -36.20 3.83
CA ASP A 31 -5.82 -35.67 3.92
C ASP A 31 -5.02 -36.23 2.75
N ILE A 32 -5.04 -35.51 1.62
CA ILE A 32 -3.93 -35.57 0.68
C ILE A 32 -2.77 -34.90 1.40
N ASP A 33 -1.92 -35.75 1.98
CA ASP A 33 -0.66 -35.47 2.67
C ASP A 33 0.31 -34.73 1.74
N ILE A 34 -0.01 -33.47 1.44
CA ILE A 34 0.94 -32.45 1.04
C ILE A 34 1.58 -32.02 2.35
N GLN A 35 2.77 -32.54 2.62
CA GLN A 35 3.65 -32.01 3.66
C GLN A 35 3.99 -30.55 3.30
N ASN A 36 3.14 -29.62 3.73
CA ASN A 36 3.42 -28.21 3.66
C ASN A 36 4.57 -27.93 4.62
N GLU A 37 5.72 -27.52 4.10
CA GLU A 37 6.84 -26.94 4.88
C GLU A 37 6.44 -25.64 5.63
N LEU A 38 5.15 -25.26 5.58
CA LEU A 38 4.53 -24.13 6.27
C LEU A 38 4.04 -24.46 7.70
N ASP A 39 3.85 -25.73 8.06
CA ASP A 39 3.32 -26.12 9.39
C ASP A 39 4.28 -25.82 10.56
N ASP A 40 5.57 -25.57 10.27
CA ASP A 40 6.57 -25.15 11.27
C ASP A 40 6.53 -23.63 11.55
N HIS A 41 5.75 -22.86 10.78
CA HIS A 41 5.50 -21.44 11.02
C HIS A 41 4.18 -21.26 11.78
N GLY A 42 4.28 -20.95 13.08
CA GLY A 42 3.11 -20.60 13.89
C GLY A 42 2.33 -19.40 13.32
N ILE A 43 1.05 -19.29 13.70
CA ILE A 43 0.05 -18.33 13.18
C ILE A 43 0.71 -17.01 12.74
N LEU A 44 0.60 -16.69 11.44
CA LEU A 44 1.20 -15.50 10.86
C LEU A 44 0.48 -14.22 11.36
N SER A 45 1.23 -13.13 11.48
CA SER A 45 0.70 -11.83 11.97
C SER A 45 -0.22 -11.12 10.98
N ALA A 46 -0.30 -11.60 9.73
CA ALA A 46 -1.21 -11.13 8.70
C ALA A 46 -1.67 -12.30 7.82
N ASP A 47 -2.71 -12.06 7.02
CA ASP A 47 -3.11 -12.97 5.93
C ASP A 47 -2.15 -12.74 4.74
N PRO A 48 -1.46 -13.77 4.25
CA PRO A 48 -0.54 -13.65 3.11
C PRO A 48 -1.27 -13.55 1.75
N GLY A 49 -2.56 -13.92 1.67
CA GLY A 49 -3.36 -14.05 0.45
C GLY A 49 -3.61 -15.52 0.06
N LEU A 50 -4.28 -15.74 -1.08
CA LEU A 50 -4.72 -17.08 -1.47
C LEU A 50 -3.64 -17.85 -2.25
N VAL A 51 -3.17 -18.96 -1.67
CA VAL A 51 -2.49 -20.03 -2.40
C VAL A 51 -3.53 -20.76 -3.25
N ILE A 52 -3.62 -20.42 -4.54
CA ILE A 52 -4.43 -21.20 -5.48
C ILE A 52 -3.72 -22.54 -5.68
N SER A 53 -4.46 -23.62 -5.42
CA SER A 53 -4.01 -24.99 -5.60
C SER A 53 -3.50 -25.23 -7.03
N ALA A 54 -2.57 -26.19 -7.19
CA ALA A 54 -1.93 -26.51 -8.47
C ALA A 54 -2.88 -27.23 -9.45
N ASN A 55 -3.94 -26.54 -9.84
CA ASN A 55 -4.88 -26.96 -10.86
C ASN A 55 -4.29 -26.71 -12.26
N PRO A 56 -4.64 -27.53 -13.25
CA PRO A 56 -4.26 -27.26 -14.64
C PRO A 56 -4.95 -25.99 -15.15
N TYR A 57 -4.28 -25.33 -16.10
CA TYR A 57 -4.86 -24.26 -16.91
C TYR A 57 -6.01 -24.84 -17.74
N ILE A 58 -7.00 -24.03 -18.07
CA ILE A 58 -8.12 -24.50 -18.88
C ILE A 58 -8.06 -23.87 -20.26
N VAL A 59 -8.19 -24.70 -21.29
CA VAL A 59 -8.55 -24.24 -22.63
C VAL A 59 -10.04 -24.48 -22.80
N LEU A 60 -10.81 -23.43 -23.10
CA LEU A 60 -12.25 -23.51 -23.29
C LEU A 60 -12.59 -23.27 -24.77
N GLU A 61 -13.26 -24.22 -25.41
CA GLU A 61 -13.67 -24.13 -26.82
C GLU A 61 -15.18 -24.28 -27.06
N LEU A 62 -15.66 -23.75 -28.18
CA LEU A 62 -17.04 -23.88 -28.64
C LEU A 62 -17.11 -24.80 -29.87
N THR A 63 -17.67 -25.99 -29.68
CA THR A 63 -17.88 -26.93 -30.79
C THR A 63 -19.08 -26.54 -31.65
N GLY A 64 -18.90 -26.45 -32.98
CA GLY A 64 -19.99 -26.28 -33.94
C GLY A 64 -20.40 -24.84 -34.24
N GLY A 65 -19.56 -23.86 -33.91
CA GLY A 65 -19.70 -22.48 -34.34
C GLY A 65 -19.31 -22.23 -35.80
N ASP A 66 -19.40 -20.97 -36.23
CA ASP A 66 -18.92 -20.49 -37.55
C ASP A 66 -17.39 -20.29 -37.60
N ILE A 67 -16.75 -20.22 -36.43
CA ILE A 67 -15.29 -20.17 -36.26
C ILE A 67 -14.80 -21.56 -35.82
N SER A 68 -13.68 -22.02 -36.38
CA SER A 68 -13.12 -23.34 -36.06
C SER A 68 -12.48 -23.35 -34.68
N SER A 69 -12.61 -24.46 -33.96
CA SER A 69 -11.98 -24.62 -32.65
C SER A 69 -10.53 -25.10 -32.78
N HIS A 70 -9.62 -24.43 -32.08
CA HIS A 70 -8.19 -24.73 -32.04
C HIS A 70 -7.73 -25.16 -30.63
N GLY A 71 -8.66 -25.54 -29.75
CA GLY A 71 -8.37 -25.83 -28.35
C GLY A 71 -7.35 -26.97 -28.15
N SER A 72 -7.34 -27.98 -29.03
CA SER A 72 -6.31 -29.03 -29.03
C SER A 72 -4.91 -28.50 -29.38
N ASP A 73 -4.83 -27.51 -30.27
CA ASP A 73 -3.57 -26.94 -30.73
C ASP A 73 -3.01 -25.97 -29.67
N TRP A 74 -3.89 -25.20 -28.99
CA TRP A 74 -3.54 -24.41 -27.81
C TRP A 74 -3.06 -25.29 -26.65
N SER A 75 -3.76 -26.40 -26.37
CA SER A 75 -3.35 -27.39 -25.38
C SER A 75 -1.97 -27.97 -25.69
N ALA A 76 -1.69 -28.29 -26.95
CA ALA A 76 -0.39 -28.79 -27.39
C ALA A 76 0.74 -27.74 -27.21
N LEU A 77 0.47 -26.47 -27.52
CA LEU A 77 1.41 -25.37 -27.32
C LEU A 77 1.75 -25.16 -25.83
N LEU A 78 0.75 -25.11 -24.96
CA LEU A 78 0.94 -25.01 -23.50
C LEU A 78 1.77 -26.17 -22.94
N ASN A 79 1.48 -27.40 -23.39
CA ASN A 79 2.26 -28.59 -23.01
C ASN A 79 3.73 -28.47 -23.47
N SER A 80 4.03 -27.79 -24.58
CA SER A 80 5.40 -27.55 -25.03
C SER A 80 6.20 -26.60 -24.12
N PHE A 81 5.51 -25.68 -23.43
CA PHE A 81 6.08 -24.80 -22.40
C PHE A 81 6.15 -25.46 -21.00
N GLY A 82 5.65 -26.69 -20.85
CA GLY A 82 5.51 -27.37 -19.56
C GLY A 82 4.30 -26.91 -18.73
N VAL A 83 3.36 -26.18 -19.33
CA VAL A 83 2.14 -25.69 -18.67
C VAL A 83 1.07 -26.79 -18.69
N SER A 84 0.84 -27.41 -17.53
CA SER A 84 -0.23 -28.41 -17.32
C SER A 84 -1.60 -27.79 -17.60
N ASN A 85 -2.36 -28.40 -18.49
CA ASN A 85 -3.65 -27.87 -18.95
C ASN A 85 -4.67 -28.97 -19.28
N ILE A 86 -5.97 -28.61 -19.28
CA ILE A 86 -7.09 -29.44 -19.71
C ILE A 86 -7.93 -28.66 -20.73
N LEU A 87 -8.34 -29.34 -21.80
CA LEU A 87 -9.31 -28.85 -22.77
C LEU A 87 -10.75 -29.22 -22.34
N TYR A 88 -11.64 -28.25 -22.26
CA TYR A 88 -13.08 -28.44 -22.09
C TYR A 88 -13.86 -27.75 -23.19
N THR A 89 -15.01 -28.31 -23.57
CA THR A 89 -16.00 -27.60 -24.39
C THR A 89 -16.93 -26.80 -23.50
N THR A 90 -17.55 -25.74 -24.04
CA THR A 90 -18.64 -25.01 -23.35
C THR A 90 -19.78 -25.94 -22.92
N SER A 91 -20.00 -27.06 -23.61
CA SER A 91 -21.03 -28.05 -23.25
C SER A 91 -20.66 -28.86 -22.01
N ASP A 92 -19.38 -29.19 -21.83
CA ASP A 92 -18.88 -29.88 -20.64
C ASP A 92 -19.05 -28.98 -19.42
N VAL A 93 -18.64 -27.71 -19.54
CA VAL A 93 -18.74 -26.70 -18.47
C VAL A 93 -20.20 -26.37 -18.13
N LEU A 94 -21.11 -26.31 -19.12
CA LEU A 94 -22.56 -26.19 -18.85
C LEU A 94 -23.14 -27.41 -18.13
N THR A 95 -22.59 -28.61 -18.38
CA THR A 95 -23.04 -29.87 -17.76
C THR A 95 -22.48 -30.01 -16.34
N ASN A 96 -21.26 -29.54 -16.11
CA ASN A 96 -20.63 -29.48 -14.80
C ASN A 96 -19.83 -28.17 -14.62
N PRO A 97 -20.44 -27.11 -14.04
CA PRO A 97 -19.77 -25.83 -13.80
C PRO A 97 -18.50 -25.93 -12.95
N THR A 98 -18.37 -26.95 -12.10
CA THR A 98 -17.20 -27.13 -11.24
C THR A 98 -15.91 -27.46 -12.00
N LEU A 99 -16.00 -27.83 -13.28
CA LEU A 99 -14.84 -28.11 -14.12
C LEU A 99 -13.89 -26.91 -14.29
N ILE A 100 -14.39 -25.68 -14.13
CA ILE A 100 -13.56 -24.48 -14.23
C ILE A 100 -13.19 -23.84 -12.88
N HIS A 101 -13.73 -24.31 -11.76
CA HIS A 101 -13.44 -23.74 -10.45
C HIS A 101 -11.94 -23.78 -10.13
N ASN A 102 -11.41 -22.71 -9.56
CA ASN A 102 -10.00 -22.59 -9.11
C ASN A 102 -8.93 -22.87 -10.20
N ALA A 103 -9.25 -22.82 -11.49
CA ALA A 103 -8.22 -22.86 -12.54
C ALA A 103 -7.29 -21.63 -12.41
N PRO A 104 -5.97 -21.76 -12.66
CA PRO A 104 -5.06 -20.60 -12.60
C PRO A 104 -5.45 -19.53 -13.61
N GLU A 105 -5.90 -19.95 -14.79
CA GLU A 105 -6.25 -19.13 -15.93
C GLU A 105 -7.15 -19.94 -16.88
N ILE A 106 -8.01 -19.25 -17.64
CA ILE A 106 -8.79 -19.84 -18.74
C ILE A 106 -8.39 -19.17 -20.06
N ILE A 107 -7.85 -19.97 -20.98
CA ILE A 107 -7.59 -19.59 -22.36
C ILE A 107 -8.86 -19.86 -23.15
N ILE A 108 -9.48 -18.78 -23.62
CA ILE A 108 -10.69 -18.81 -24.43
C ILE A 108 -10.27 -18.94 -25.89
N ASP A 109 -10.61 -20.07 -26.49
CA ASP A 109 -10.35 -20.35 -27.90
C ASP A 109 -11.18 -19.45 -28.84
N GLY A 110 -10.60 -19.11 -29.99
CA GLY A 110 -11.22 -18.26 -31.01
C GLY A 110 -12.63 -18.67 -31.46
N SER A 111 -12.97 -19.96 -31.35
CA SER A 111 -14.32 -20.47 -31.60
C SER A 111 -15.41 -19.78 -30.76
N LEU A 112 -15.12 -19.31 -29.54
CA LEU A 112 -16.07 -18.53 -28.72
C LEU A 112 -16.36 -17.13 -29.29
N GLY A 113 -15.62 -16.69 -30.32
CA GLY A 113 -15.96 -15.51 -31.13
C GLY A 113 -17.12 -15.72 -32.10
N SER A 114 -17.60 -16.97 -32.27
CA SER A 114 -18.62 -17.36 -33.25
C SER A 114 -19.87 -16.47 -33.17
N SER A 115 -20.32 -15.99 -34.34
CA SER A 115 -21.42 -15.04 -34.47
C SER A 115 -21.25 -13.80 -33.58
N SER A 116 -20.05 -13.21 -33.62
CA SER A 116 -19.64 -12.08 -32.77
C SER A 116 -19.83 -12.35 -31.27
N GLY A 117 -19.51 -13.57 -30.84
CA GLY A 117 -19.68 -14.07 -29.47
C GLY A 117 -21.10 -14.52 -29.12
N THR A 118 -22.13 -14.20 -29.92
CA THR A 118 -23.54 -14.43 -29.55
C THR A 118 -23.97 -15.91 -29.53
N HIS A 119 -23.11 -16.82 -29.98
CA HIS A 119 -23.30 -18.27 -29.77
C HIS A 119 -22.90 -18.74 -28.36
N VAL A 120 -22.12 -17.97 -27.59
CA VAL A 120 -21.84 -18.29 -26.19
C VAL A 120 -23.09 -18.00 -25.36
N SER A 121 -23.56 -18.99 -24.59
CA SER A 121 -24.74 -18.81 -23.73
C SER A 121 -24.44 -17.85 -22.57
N GLN A 122 -25.40 -17.02 -22.20
CA GLN A 122 -25.29 -16.14 -21.03
C GLN A 122 -24.88 -16.91 -19.76
N THR A 123 -25.32 -18.16 -19.58
CA THR A 123 -24.90 -19.00 -18.44
C THR A 123 -23.39 -19.28 -18.37
N ILE A 124 -22.70 -19.39 -19.51
CA ILE A 124 -21.22 -19.47 -19.55
C ILE A 124 -20.60 -18.12 -19.24
N VAL A 125 -21.17 -17.02 -19.74
CA VAL A 125 -20.72 -15.65 -19.43
C VAL A 125 -20.84 -15.39 -17.93
N ASP A 126 -22.01 -15.61 -17.35
CA ASP A 126 -22.28 -15.47 -15.92
C ASP A 126 -21.35 -16.36 -15.08
N LEU A 127 -21.09 -17.59 -15.52
CA LEU A 127 -20.18 -18.50 -14.83
C LEU A 127 -18.72 -18.01 -14.88
N LEU A 128 -18.20 -17.62 -16.05
CA LEU A 128 -16.85 -17.06 -16.16
C LEU A 128 -16.69 -15.83 -15.26
N ILE A 129 -17.71 -14.96 -15.22
CA ILE A 129 -17.77 -13.78 -14.35
C ILE A 129 -17.75 -14.18 -12.86
N ARG A 130 -18.51 -15.21 -12.48
CA ARG A 130 -18.67 -15.67 -11.10
C ARG A 130 -17.40 -16.30 -10.53
N GLU A 131 -16.65 -17.07 -11.33
CA GLU A 131 -15.42 -17.73 -10.88
C GLU A 131 -14.22 -16.77 -10.75
N ASP A 132 -14.32 -15.57 -11.34
CA ASP A 132 -13.31 -14.50 -11.28
C ASP A 132 -11.89 -14.96 -11.69
N ILE A 133 -11.83 -15.74 -12.76
CA ILE A 133 -10.59 -16.31 -13.30
C ILE A 133 -10.11 -15.44 -14.48
N PRO A 134 -8.81 -15.06 -14.52
CA PRO A 134 -8.22 -14.36 -15.65
C PRO A 134 -8.42 -15.11 -16.97
N LEU A 135 -8.72 -14.35 -18.02
CA LEU A 135 -9.02 -14.88 -19.35
C LEU A 135 -7.99 -14.39 -20.39
N ILE A 136 -7.33 -15.30 -21.11
CA ILE A 136 -6.73 -14.96 -22.42
C ILE A 136 -7.77 -15.23 -23.51
N LEU A 137 -8.23 -14.18 -24.17
CA LEU A 137 -9.04 -14.27 -25.39
C LEU A 137 -8.10 -14.41 -26.59
N THR A 138 -8.10 -15.58 -27.24
CA THR A 138 -7.35 -15.82 -28.49
C THR A 138 -8.17 -15.46 -29.73
N GLY A 139 -7.55 -14.80 -30.71
CA GLY A 139 -8.15 -14.50 -32.00
C GLY A 139 -9.53 -13.83 -31.90
N GLN A 140 -10.51 -14.33 -32.66
CA GLN A 140 -11.86 -13.76 -32.69
C GLN A 140 -12.66 -13.92 -31.38
N SER A 141 -12.19 -14.68 -30.38
CA SER A 141 -12.85 -14.67 -29.06
C SER A 141 -12.83 -13.29 -28.39
N ALA A 142 -12.01 -12.35 -28.87
CA ALA A 142 -12.10 -10.93 -28.55
C ALA A 142 -13.52 -10.33 -28.75
N TRP A 143 -14.38 -10.92 -29.58
CA TRP A 143 -15.80 -10.55 -29.67
C TRP A 143 -16.57 -10.79 -28.36
N LEU A 144 -16.22 -11.82 -27.57
CA LEU A 144 -16.88 -12.16 -26.30
C LEU A 144 -16.79 -11.02 -25.27
N LEU A 145 -15.79 -10.12 -25.40
CA LEU A 145 -15.61 -8.94 -24.56
C LEU A 145 -16.89 -8.12 -24.41
N HIS A 146 -17.72 -8.02 -25.46
CA HIS A 146 -18.96 -7.25 -25.39
C HIS A 146 -19.97 -7.87 -24.41
N GLN A 147 -20.02 -9.20 -24.25
CA GLN A 147 -20.95 -9.86 -23.32
C GLN A 147 -20.42 -9.84 -21.90
N LEU A 148 -19.13 -10.13 -21.73
CA LEU A 148 -18.44 -10.03 -20.45
C LEU A 148 -18.63 -8.63 -19.85
N SER A 149 -18.53 -7.59 -20.67
CA SER A 149 -18.75 -6.19 -20.27
C SER A 149 -20.19 -5.67 -20.43
N GLY A 150 -21.20 -6.53 -20.64
CA GLY A 150 -22.62 -6.11 -20.72
C GLY A 150 -22.95 -5.04 -21.78
N ARG A 151 -22.17 -4.97 -22.86
CA ARG A 151 -22.23 -3.99 -23.96
C ARG A 151 -22.75 -4.60 -25.27
N SER A 152 -23.05 -3.75 -26.23
CA SER A 152 -23.32 -4.15 -27.62
C SER A 152 -22.02 -4.53 -28.35
N PRO A 153 -22.06 -5.45 -29.34
CA PRO A 153 -20.91 -5.76 -30.18
C PRO A 153 -20.35 -4.51 -30.89
N SER A 154 -19.03 -4.46 -31.10
CA SER A 154 -18.43 -3.36 -31.86
C SER A 154 -18.88 -3.35 -33.33
N ALA A 155 -19.08 -2.14 -33.87
CA ALA A 155 -19.34 -1.91 -35.28
C ALA A 155 -18.06 -1.69 -36.12
N MET A 156 -16.87 -1.74 -35.49
CA MET A 156 -15.58 -1.48 -36.13
C MET A 156 -14.63 -2.66 -35.94
N THR A 157 -13.78 -2.93 -36.94
CA THR A 157 -12.84 -4.06 -36.93
C THR A 157 -11.50 -3.68 -37.56
N ALA A 158 -10.40 -4.30 -37.11
CA ALA A 158 -9.04 -4.08 -37.62
C ALA A 158 -8.34 -5.41 -37.98
N PRO A 159 -7.55 -5.46 -39.08
CA PRO A 159 -6.83 -6.66 -39.48
C PRO A 159 -5.65 -6.93 -38.54
N VAL A 160 -5.39 -8.21 -38.24
CA VAL A 160 -4.33 -8.59 -37.31
C VAL A 160 -2.93 -8.32 -37.89
N ALA A 161 -2.04 -7.73 -37.09
CA ALA A 161 -0.65 -7.54 -37.50
C ALA A 161 0.16 -8.84 -37.33
N THR A 162 0.95 -9.20 -38.32
CA THR A 162 1.78 -10.43 -38.33
C THR A 162 3.21 -10.20 -37.82
N THR A 163 3.57 -8.96 -37.49
CA THR A 163 4.91 -8.54 -37.05
C THR A 163 4.78 -7.60 -35.85
N LEU A 164 5.65 -7.76 -34.84
CA LEU A 164 5.73 -6.89 -33.68
C LEU A 164 6.17 -5.47 -34.12
N THR A 165 5.22 -4.56 -34.30
CA THR A 165 5.51 -3.20 -34.77
C THR A 165 6.31 -2.40 -33.74
N SER A 166 7.24 -1.54 -34.16
CA SER A 166 7.87 -0.58 -33.24
C SER A 166 6.88 0.52 -32.87
N THR A 167 6.48 0.59 -31.61
CA THR A 167 5.75 1.72 -31.05
C THR A 167 6.48 2.23 -29.79
N PRO A 168 6.44 3.53 -29.46
CA PRO A 168 7.17 4.08 -28.31
C PRO A 168 6.85 3.39 -26.97
N GLU A 169 5.66 2.82 -26.84
CA GLU A 169 5.11 2.18 -25.65
C GLU A 169 5.79 0.84 -25.30
N TYR A 170 6.65 0.28 -26.16
CA TYR A 170 7.42 -0.95 -25.87
C TYR A 170 8.81 -0.68 -25.29
N ALA A 171 9.20 0.58 -25.14
CA ALA A 171 10.46 0.94 -24.49
C ALA A 171 10.40 0.61 -22.99
N GLY A 172 10.98 -0.52 -22.60
CA GLY A 172 11.10 -0.96 -21.20
C GLY A 172 10.08 -2.00 -20.73
N ALA A 173 9.17 -2.47 -21.59
CA ALA A 173 8.11 -3.39 -21.19
C ALA A 173 8.64 -4.81 -20.85
N VAL A 174 8.56 -5.19 -19.57
CA VAL A 174 9.17 -6.43 -19.02
C VAL A 174 8.65 -7.71 -19.68
N PHE A 175 7.39 -7.74 -20.10
CA PHE A 175 6.81 -8.89 -20.80
C PHE A 175 7.42 -9.13 -22.20
N LEU A 176 8.22 -8.21 -22.77
CA LEU A 176 9.03 -8.47 -23.97
C LEU A 176 10.42 -9.04 -23.65
N SER A 177 10.84 -9.03 -22.39
CA SER A 177 12.17 -9.50 -21.98
C SER A 177 12.14 -10.78 -21.14
N GLN A 178 10.99 -11.17 -20.60
CA GLN A 178 10.81 -12.35 -19.73
C GLN A 178 9.44 -13.03 -19.94
N PRO A 179 9.36 -14.37 -19.78
CA PRO A 179 10.45 -15.34 -19.76
C PRO A 179 11.27 -15.41 -21.07
N VAL A 180 10.65 -15.21 -22.24
CA VAL A 180 11.31 -15.25 -23.54
C VAL A 180 11.64 -13.83 -24.05
N PRO A 181 12.89 -13.49 -24.37
CA PRO A 181 13.21 -12.20 -24.98
C PRO A 181 12.71 -12.08 -26.43
N ILE A 182 11.90 -11.06 -26.72
CA ILE A 182 11.27 -10.80 -28.02
C ILE A 182 11.79 -9.49 -28.60
N SER A 183 12.39 -9.55 -29.78
CA SER A 183 12.86 -8.38 -30.51
C SER A 183 11.72 -7.66 -31.24
N ILE A 184 11.65 -6.33 -31.08
CA ILE A 184 10.78 -5.48 -31.92
C ILE A 184 11.13 -5.69 -33.40
N GLY A 185 10.12 -5.82 -34.25
CA GLY A 185 10.26 -6.16 -35.67
C GLY A 185 10.24 -7.65 -35.99
N SER A 186 10.17 -8.55 -35.00
CA SER A 186 9.99 -9.99 -35.24
C SER A 186 8.63 -10.30 -35.87
N THR A 187 8.61 -11.17 -36.89
CA THR A 187 7.38 -11.80 -37.36
C THR A 187 6.85 -12.73 -36.27
N LEU A 188 5.60 -12.55 -35.87
CA LEU A 188 4.93 -13.27 -34.78
C LEU A 188 4.03 -14.39 -35.30
N SER A 189 3.38 -14.21 -36.45
CA SER A 189 2.48 -15.21 -37.05
C SER A 189 2.50 -15.15 -38.58
N THR A 190 2.12 -16.26 -39.20
CA THR A 190 1.86 -16.39 -40.64
C THR A 190 0.37 -16.37 -40.99
N GLU A 191 -0.49 -16.22 -39.98
CA GLU A 191 -1.94 -16.09 -40.11
C GLU A 191 -2.33 -14.84 -40.92
N VAL A 192 -3.24 -15.00 -41.89
CA VAL A 192 -3.63 -13.93 -42.82
C VAL A 192 -5.15 -13.79 -42.91
N GLY A 193 -5.62 -12.55 -42.97
CA GLY A 193 -7.04 -12.24 -43.12
C GLY A 193 -7.86 -12.26 -41.83
N LEU A 194 -7.25 -12.56 -40.68
CA LEU A 194 -7.89 -12.44 -39.37
C LEU A 194 -8.18 -10.96 -39.04
N VAL A 195 -9.36 -10.68 -38.49
CA VAL A 195 -9.83 -9.32 -38.19
C VAL A 195 -10.53 -9.32 -36.82
N LEU A 196 -10.15 -8.38 -35.95
CA LEU A 196 -10.63 -8.29 -34.56
C LEU A 196 -11.51 -7.05 -34.36
N PRO A 197 -12.45 -7.04 -33.40
CA PRO A 197 -13.22 -5.85 -33.05
C PRO A 197 -12.34 -4.72 -32.49
N ILE A 198 -12.61 -3.48 -32.89
CA ILE A 198 -12.05 -2.27 -32.28
C ILE A 198 -13.09 -1.74 -31.28
N ASP A 199 -12.81 -1.75 -29.98
CA ASP A 199 -13.70 -1.15 -28.98
C ASP A 199 -13.33 0.33 -28.76
N THR A 200 -14.32 1.18 -28.51
CA THR A 200 -14.15 2.64 -28.42
C THR A 200 -13.52 3.11 -27.09
N ILE A 201 -13.35 2.22 -26.11
CA ILE A 201 -12.72 2.54 -24.81
C ILE A 201 -11.18 2.29 -24.82
N GLN A 202 -10.61 1.90 -25.96
CA GLN A 202 -9.17 1.70 -26.16
C GLN A 202 -8.35 3.02 -26.03
N THR A 203 -8.01 3.43 -24.81
CA THR A 203 -7.18 4.62 -24.53
C THR A 203 -5.67 4.35 -24.57
N GLU A 204 -4.87 5.43 -24.56
CA GLU A 204 -3.42 5.41 -24.77
C GLU A 204 -2.61 4.66 -23.68
N MET A 205 -3.13 4.49 -22.46
CA MET A 205 -2.40 3.94 -21.31
C MET A 205 -2.55 2.42 -21.09
N SER A 206 -3.22 1.70 -22.01
CA SER A 206 -3.55 0.28 -21.84
C SER A 206 -2.76 -0.58 -22.84
N ARG A 207 -1.46 -0.87 -22.61
CA ARG A 207 -0.60 -1.44 -23.68
C ARG A 207 0.46 -2.50 -23.31
N LEU A 208 0.52 -3.57 -24.13
CA LEU A 208 1.62 -4.57 -24.23
C LEU A 208 1.99 -4.90 -25.71
N VAL A 209 1.11 -5.43 -26.58
CA VAL A 209 1.44 -5.65 -28.03
C VAL A 209 0.37 -5.22 -29.03
N ASN A 210 0.84 -4.57 -30.09
CA ASN A 210 0.08 -4.16 -31.26
C ASN A 210 -0.01 -5.27 -32.28
N LEU A 211 -1.21 -5.83 -32.33
CA LEU A 211 -1.61 -6.85 -33.25
C LEU A 211 -2.63 -6.29 -34.25
N THR A 212 -2.56 -5.01 -34.65
CA THR A 212 -3.41 -4.48 -35.72
C THR A 212 -2.65 -3.64 -36.76
N GLY A 213 -2.87 -3.93 -38.04
CA GLY A 213 -2.12 -3.35 -39.16
C GLY A 213 -2.53 -1.93 -39.59
N SER A 214 -3.20 -1.14 -38.75
CA SER A 214 -3.77 0.16 -39.14
C SER A 214 -3.26 1.34 -38.29
N THR A 215 -3.24 2.53 -38.88
CA THR A 215 -2.84 3.78 -38.20
C THR A 215 -3.93 4.37 -37.29
N SER A 216 -5.14 3.79 -37.30
CA SER A 216 -6.30 4.26 -36.53
C SER A 216 -6.74 3.30 -35.42
N SER A 217 -6.15 2.11 -35.36
CA SER A 217 -6.39 1.11 -34.30
C SER A 217 -5.17 1.08 -33.39
N VAL A 218 -5.15 1.98 -32.40
CA VAL A 218 -4.08 2.00 -31.39
C VAL A 218 -4.44 0.97 -30.32
N THR A 219 -3.60 -0.03 -30.11
CA THR A 219 -3.86 -1.29 -29.38
C THR A 219 -3.08 -1.45 -28.09
N ALA A 220 -3.71 -2.08 -27.07
CA ALA A 220 -3.33 -3.37 -26.42
C ALA A 220 -4.07 -3.52 -25.03
N PRO A 221 -3.69 -4.39 -24.05
CA PRO A 221 -4.55 -4.72 -22.88
C PRO A 221 -4.08 -4.13 -21.51
N LEU A 222 -4.46 -4.81 -20.41
CA LEU A 222 -4.18 -4.64 -18.96
C LEU A 222 -4.95 -3.58 -18.14
N ARG A 223 -5.73 -4.13 -17.19
CA ARG A 223 -6.23 -3.57 -15.92
C ARG A 223 -7.21 -2.39 -15.90
N TYR A 224 -7.41 -1.63 -16.98
CA TYR A 224 -8.37 -0.51 -16.95
C TYR A 224 -9.82 -0.91 -17.30
N ASP A 225 -9.99 -1.82 -18.25
CA ASP A 225 -11.29 -2.30 -18.76
C ASP A 225 -11.61 -3.75 -18.34
N SER A 226 -10.92 -4.27 -17.31
CA SER A 226 -11.20 -5.58 -16.71
C SER A 226 -12.46 -5.59 -15.84
N TRP A 227 -13.58 -5.09 -16.40
CA TRP A 227 -14.90 -5.21 -15.81
C TRP A 227 -15.71 -6.30 -16.52
N PRO A 228 -16.12 -7.37 -15.83
CA PRO A 228 -15.82 -7.73 -14.43
C PRO A 228 -14.53 -8.55 -14.24
N LEU A 229 -13.94 -9.10 -15.31
CA LEU A 229 -12.81 -10.04 -15.29
C LEU A 229 -11.50 -9.45 -15.80
N ASP A 230 -10.36 -9.94 -15.30
CA ASP A 230 -9.05 -9.64 -15.88
C ASP A 230 -8.88 -10.33 -17.24
N ILE A 231 -8.90 -9.53 -18.31
CA ILE A 231 -8.92 -10.00 -19.70
C ILE A 231 -7.65 -9.58 -20.44
N PHE A 232 -7.05 -10.56 -21.11
CA PHE A 232 -5.86 -10.45 -21.95
C PHE A 232 -6.26 -10.77 -23.39
N LEU A 233 -5.80 -9.97 -24.35
CA LEU A 233 -6.09 -10.21 -25.77
C LEU A 233 -4.84 -10.73 -26.47
N PHE A 234 -4.88 -11.97 -26.94
CA PHE A 234 -3.86 -12.55 -27.80
C PHE A 234 -4.41 -12.67 -29.22
N GLY A 235 -4.00 -11.77 -30.11
CA GLY A 235 -4.71 -11.50 -31.35
C GLY A 235 -4.69 -12.59 -32.44
N TYR A 236 -3.98 -13.69 -32.23
CA TYR A 236 -3.92 -14.83 -33.18
C TYR A 236 -4.89 -15.93 -32.78
N GLU A 237 -5.49 -16.58 -33.77
CA GLU A 237 -6.54 -17.59 -33.58
C GLU A 237 -5.98 -19.01 -33.64
N ASN A 238 -5.12 -19.28 -34.63
CA ASN A 238 -4.51 -20.59 -34.83
C ASN A 238 -3.04 -20.63 -34.36
N PRO A 239 -2.71 -21.35 -33.26
CA PRO A 239 -1.35 -21.39 -32.72
C PRO A 239 -0.36 -22.11 -33.64
N THR A 240 -0.81 -22.99 -34.55
CA THR A 240 0.07 -23.68 -35.51
C THR A 240 0.65 -22.75 -36.59
N LEU A 241 0.16 -21.51 -36.67
CA LEU A 241 0.64 -20.48 -37.59
C LEU A 241 1.60 -19.47 -36.93
N LEU A 242 1.80 -19.58 -35.61
CA LEU A 242 2.78 -18.76 -34.88
C LEU A 242 4.21 -19.07 -35.33
N THR A 243 5.07 -18.07 -35.24
CA THR A 243 6.52 -18.28 -35.26
C THR A 243 7.02 -18.54 -33.85
N SER A 244 8.28 -18.94 -33.68
CA SER A 244 8.90 -19.03 -32.34
C SER A 244 8.87 -17.71 -31.55
N SER A 245 8.76 -16.54 -32.21
CA SER A 245 8.55 -15.26 -31.53
C SER A 245 7.09 -15.01 -31.15
N GLY A 246 6.13 -15.58 -31.89
CA GLY A 246 4.71 -15.57 -31.51
C GLY A 246 4.41 -16.56 -30.37
N GLU A 247 5.02 -17.75 -30.41
CA GLU A 247 4.99 -18.73 -29.33
C GLU A 247 5.56 -18.12 -28.04
N GLY A 248 6.75 -17.52 -28.10
CA GLY A 248 7.33 -16.80 -26.95
C GLY A 248 6.49 -15.62 -26.47
N LEU A 249 5.77 -14.92 -27.36
CA LEU A 249 4.83 -13.88 -26.95
C LEU A 249 3.63 -14.45 -26.18
N PHE A 250 3.15 -15.61 -26.59
CA PHE A 250 2.08 -16.32 -25.89
C PHE A 250 2.56 -16.81 -24.52
N GLU A 251 3.75 -17.44 -24.45
CA GLU A 251 4.40 -17.83 -23.20
C GLU A 251 4.54 -16.66 -22.23
N ASN A 252 4.98 -15.49 -22.71
CA ASN A 252 5.08 -14.29 -21.88
C ASN A 252 3.73 -13.73 -21.44
N THR A 253 2.68 -13.90 -22.25
CA THR A 253 1.31 -13.49 -21.88
C THR A 253 0.76 -14.41 -20.77
N VAL A 254 0.92 -15.72 -20.91
CA VAL A 254 0.54 -16.74 -19.91
C VAL A 254 1.33 -16.54 -18.61
N ALA A 255 2.64 -16.33 -18.68
CA ALA A 255 3.47 -16.07 -17.50
C ALA A 255 3.05 -14.78 -16.76
N TYR A 256 2.73 -13.71 -17.50
CA TYR A 256 2.27 -12.46 -16.91
C TYR A 256 0.87 -12.58 -16.29
N CYS A 257 -0.04 -13.32 -16.94
CA CYS A 257 -1.36 -13.60 -16.41
C CYS A 257 -1.31 -14.45 -15.14
N SER A 258 -0.50 -15.52 -15.16
CA SER A 258 -0.23 -16.35 -13.98
C SER A 258 0.40 -15.59 -12.83
N ALA A 259 1.30 -14.63 -13.11
CA ALA A 259 1.95 -13.82 -12.09
C ALA A 259 0.98 -12.84 -11.38
N ILE A 260 -0.13 -12.49 -12.03
CA ILE A 260 -1.21 -11.68 -11.41
C ILE A 260 -2.02 -12.51 -10.41
N ARG A 261 -2.08 -13.84 -10.55
CA ARG A 261 -2.76 -14.70 -9.59
C ARG A 261 -1.85 -15.08 -8.42
N GLU A 262 -2.40 -14.92 -7.23
CA GLU A 262 -1.65 -14.56 -6.03
C GLU A 262 -0.59 -15.57 -5.58
N THR A 263 -0.72 -16.86 -5.91
CA THR A 263 0.08 -17.99 -5.39
C THR A 263 1.59 -17.75 -5.32
N VAL A 264 2.24 -17.26 -6.38
CA VAL A 264 3.71 -17.07 -6.37
C VAL A 264 4.11 -15.94 -5.43
N THR A 265 3.34 -14.84 -5.44
CA THR A 265 3.58 -13.70 -4.56
C THR A 265 3.23 -14.04 -3.12
N VAL A 266 2.12 -14.72 -2.86
CA VAL A 266 1.72 -15.27 -1.55
C VAL A 266 2.81 -16.16 -0.97
N ASN A 267 3.34 -17.11 -1.75
CA ASN A 267 4.41 -18.00 -1.29
C ASN A 267 5.69 -17.25 -0.94
N GLU A 268 6.01 -16.14 -1.63
CA GLU A 268 7.14 -15.28 -1.26
C GLU A 268 6.81 -14.43 -0.04
N LEU A 269 5.60 -13.85 0.03
CA LEU A 269 5.11 -13.10 1.18
C LEU A 269 5.18 -13.94 2.45
N VAL A 270 4.65 -15.17 2.46
CA VAL A 270 4.67 -16.09 3.63
C VAL A 270 6.07 -16.25 4.21
N LYS A 271 7.10 -16.45 3.39
CA LYS A 271 8.50 -16.58 3.86
C LYS A 271 9.00 -15.33 4.57
N HIS A 272 8.47 -14.18 4.17
CA HIS A 272 8.79 -12.88 4.75
C HIS A 272 7.78 -12.47 5.82
N GLN A 273 6.75 -13.25 6.19
CA GLN A 273 5.81 -12.84 7.24
C GLN A 273 6.32 -13.12 8.65
N ALA A 274 6.11 -12.16 9.56
CA ALA A 274 6.33 -12.37 10.98
C ALA A 274 5.17 -13.19 11.60
N ALA A 275 5.45 -14.00 12.61
CA ALA A 275 4.41 -14.69 13.40
C ALA A 275 3.65 -13.73 14.35
N GLU A 276 2.40 -14.05 14.70
CA GLU A 276 1.51 -13.29 15.60
C GLU A 276 2.14 -13.02 16.99
N ALA A 277 3.06 -13.89 17.43
CA ALA A 277 3.79 -13.76 18.70
C ALA A 277 5.26 -13.27 18.54
N ALA A 278 5.67 -12.84 17.35
CA ALA A 278 7.01 -12.30 17.14
C ALA A 278 7.19 -10.95 17.86
N ILE A 279 8.43 -10.65 18.27
CA ILE A 279 8.79 -9.34 18.86
C ILE A 279 8.46 -8.19 17.89
N LEU A 280 8.53 -8.47 16.59
CA LEU A 280 8.19 -7.57 15.49
C LEU A 280 7.03 -8.15 14.66
N GLY A 281 5.84 -8.28 15.26
CA GLY A 281 4.62 -8.79 14.60
C GLY A 281 4.02 -7.86 13.53
N GLY A 282 4.85 -7.16 12.75
CA GLY A 282 4.49 -6.09 11.82
C GLY A 282 3.99 -6.53 10.44
N GLY A 283 3.68 -7.81 10.24
CA GLY A 283 3.25 -8.35 8.95
C GLY A 283 4.38 -8.84 8.06
N PHE A 284 5.53 -8.17 7.99
CA PHE A 284 6.68 -8.61 7.18
C PHE A 284 8.07 -8.29 7.76
N THR A 285 9.02 -9.19 7.51
CA THR A 285 10.46 -8.92 7.38
C THR A 285 10.66 -8.07 6.13
N TYR A 286 11.03 -6.80 6.29
CA TYR A 286 11.08 -5.86 5.18
C TYR A 286 12.23 -6.20 4.20
N PRO A 287 12.14 -5.79 2.92
CA PRO A 287 13.33 -5.66 2.09
C PRO A 287 14.25 -4.63 2.73
N HIS A 288 15.24 -5.09 3.50
CA HIS A 288 16.08 -4.24 4.33
C HIS A 288 16.78 -3.18 3.46
N ALA A 289 16.44 -1.91 3.67
CA ALA A 289 16.94 -0.78 2.88
C ALA A 289 17.31 0.39 3.79
N PRO A 290 18.35 1.18 3.46
CA PRO A 290 18.69 2.38 4.23
C PRO A 290 17.56 3.41 4.15
N LEU A 291 16.97 3.76 5.31
CA LEU A 291 15.95 4.79 5.44
C LEU A 291 16.42 5.89 6.40
N LEU A 292 16.50 7.11 5.90
CA LEU A 292 17.01 8.24 6.67
C LEU A 292 16.07 8.64 7.81
N VAL A 293 14.76 8.60 7.56
CA VAL A 293 13.72 8.96 8.53
C VAL A 293 13.72 8.02 9.74
N SER A 294 13.84 6.70 9.53
CA SER A 294 13.90 5.71 10.60
C SER A 294 15.23 5.75 11.35
N THR A 295 16.33 6.00 10.63
CA THR A 295 17.63 6.26 11.26
C THR A 295 17.58 7.48 12.17
N TYR A 296 16.97 8.57 11.71
CA TYR A 296 16.74 9.77 12.52
C TYR A 296 15.89 9.45 13.76
N TYR A 297 14.76 8.74 13.64
CA TYR A 297 13.92 8.41 14.79
C TYR A 297 14.61 7.47 15.79
N ALA A 298 15.39 6.49 15.34
CA ALA A 298 16.18 5.62 16.21
C ALA A 298 17.24 6.41 17.00
N VAL A 299 18.03 7.23 16.31
CA VAL A 299 19.07 8.07 16.94
C VAL A 299 18.45 9.11 17.88
N HIS A 300 17.33 9.75 17.51
CA HIS A 300 16.59 10.70 18.38
C HIS A 300 16.04 10.04 19.64
N SER A 301 15.56 8.80 19.52
CA SER A 301 15.05 8.04 20.67
C SER A 301 16.17 7.64 21.61
N ALA A 302 17.25 7.07 21.09
CA ALA A 302 18.44 6.70 21.87
C ALA A 302 19.04 7.94 22.57
N GLN A 303 19.17 9.06 21.86
CA GLN A 303 19.65 10.33 22.41
C GLN A 303 18.70 10.96 23.43
N SER A 304 17.39 10.67 23.35
CA SER A 304 16.39 11.13 24.31
C SER A 304 16.36 10.33 25.62
N ILE A 305 16.71 9.03 25.61
CA ILE A 305 16.55 8.14 26.77
C ILE A 305 17.87 7.68 27.39
N LEU A 306 18.96 7.63 26.63
CA LEU A 306 20.27 7.20 27.10
C LEU A 306 21.11 8.40 27.55
N ASP A 307 21.80 8.28 28.68
CA ASP A 307 22.71 9.31 29.18
C ASP A 307 24.16 8.80 29.33
N GLY A 308 25.09 9.75 29.45
CA GLY A 308 26.51 9.51 29.75
C GLY A 308 27.15 8.35 28.97
N THR A 309 27.53 7.30 29.71
CA THR A 309 28.19 6.11 29.15
C THR A 309 27.25 5.25 28.30
N ALA A 310 25.95 5.17 28.61
CA ALA A 310 25.02 4.37 27.82
C ALA A 310 24.87 4.93 26.40
N TRP A 311 24.71 6.26 26.29
CA TRP A 311 24.72 6.96 25.00
C TRP A 311 26.06 6.78 24.26
N THR A 312 27.19 6.94 24.96
CA THR A 312 28.53 6.82 24.35
C THR A 312 28.78 5.42 23.78
N ASN A 313 28.33 4.37 24.47
CA ASN A 313 28.40 3.00 23.97
C ASN A 313 27.51 2.81 22.74
N TRP A 314 26.23 3.22 22.82
CA TRP A 314 25.28 3.10 21.71
C TRP A 314 25.79 3.77 20.43
N VAL A 315 26.35 4.99 20.53
CA VAL A 315 27.00 5.69 19.41
C VAL A 315 28.19 4.90 18.86
N THR A 316 29.02 4.32 19.74
CA THR A 316 30.19 3.53 19.32
C THR A 316 29.77 2.30 18.52
N ASP A 317 28.77 1.57 19.02
CA ASP A 317 28.29 0.32 18.44
C ASP A 317 27.54 0.56 17.11
N ASN A 318 26.75 1.63 17.02
CA ASN A 318 25.95 1.97 15.83
C ASN A 318 26.67 2.87 14.80
N THR A 319 27.86 3.39 15.12
CA THR A 319 28.64 4.27 14.22
C THR A 319 28.86 3.68 12.82
N PRO A 320 29.28 2.41 12.64
CA PRO A 320 29.49 1.82 11.31
C PRO A 320 28.21 1.82 10.46
N LEU A 321 27.08 1.47 11.08
CA LEU A 321 25.77 1.39 10.43
C LEU A 321 25.27 2.78 10.01
N VAL A 322 25.17 3.73 10.94
CA VAL A 322 24.64 5.07 10.66
C VAL A 322 25.52 5.82 9.65
N ARG A 323 26.86 5.69 9.75
CA ARG A 323 27.79 6.24 8.75
C ARG A 323 27.54 5.64 7.36
N SER A 324 27.28 4.34 7.25
CA SER A 324 26.99 3.68 5.98
C SER A 324 25.71 4.21 5.34
N ILE A 325 24.63 4.29 6.13
CA ILE A 325 23.33 4.84 5.70
C ILE A 325 23.48 6.27 5.18
N LEU A 326 24.14 7.15 5.96
CA LEU A 326 24.37 8.53 5.56
C LEU A 326 25.18 8.62 4.25
N ASN A 327 26.25 7.85 4.10
CA ASN A 327 27.04 7.82 2.86
C ASN A 327 26.24 7.29 1.65
N THR A 328 25.33 6.34 1.85
CA THR A 328 24.51 5.77 0.77
C THR A 328 23.38 6.70 0.33
N LEU A 329 22.84 7.50 1.26
CA LEU A 329 21.71 8.41 0.98
C LEU A 329 22.13 9.85 0.66
N MET A 330 23.39 10.20 0.89
CA MET A 330 23.96 11.50 0.52
C MET A 330 24.06 11.66 -1.00
N PHE A 331 23.77 12.87 -1.49
CA PHE A 331 23.98 13.27 -2.87
C PHE A 331 24.62 14.66 -2.90
N ASP A 332 25.74 14.75 -3.62
CA ASP A 332 26.57 15.94 -3.77
C ASP A 332 26.32 16.59 -5.15
N TYR A 333 25.89 17.85 -5.16
CA TYR A 333 25.70 18.68 -6.35
C TYR A 333 26.90 19.61 -6.65
N GLY A 334 27.97 19.52 -5.86
CA GLY A 334 29.22 20.28 -5.97
C GLY A 334 29.19 21.68 -5.33
N SER A 335 28.01 22.31 -5.24
CA SER A 335 27.80 23.56 -4.49
C SER A 335 26.82 23.42 -3.32
N GLU A 336 26.09 22.30 -3.28
CA GLU A 336 25.10 21.94 -2.28
C GLU A 336 25.18 20.43 -2.10
N THR A 337 25.00 19.94 -0.88
CA THR A 337 24.90 18.50 -0.60
C THR A 337 23.61 18.26 0.18
N GLY A 338 22.92 17.15 -0.09
CA GLY A 338 21.73 16.80 0.68
C GLY A 338 21.48 15.30 0.72
N PHE A 339 20.37 14.90 1.33
CA PHE A 339 20.05 13.49 1.53
C PHE A 339 18.71 13.10 0.87
N LYS A 340 18.70 11.90 0.30
CA LYS A 340 17.49 11.17 -0.11
C LYS A 340 16.83 10.52 1.11
N THR A 341 15.54 10.20 1.02
CA THR A 341 14.85 9.44 2.08
C THR A 341 15.27 7.97 2.05
N SER A 342 15.41 7.38 0.86
CA SER A 342 15.78 5.99 0.60
C SER A 342 16.67 5.84 -0.64
N THR A 343 17.21 4.63 -0.87
CA THR A 343 17.94 4.28 -2.10
C THR A 343 17.06 4.25 -3.35
N ALA A 344 15.74 4.06 -3.21
CA ALA A 344 14.79 4.05 -4.30
C ALA A 344 14.41 5.45 -4.79
N ASP A 345 14.64 6.49 -3.98
CA ASP A 345 14.26 7.86 -4.32
C ASP A 345 15.17 8.47 -5.39
N GLY A 346 14.57 9.06 -6.42
CA GLY A 346 15.28 9.80 -7.45
C GLY A 346 15.80 11.17 -7.01
N ILE A 347 15.30 11.73 -5.90
CA ILE A 347 15.40 13.17 -5.58
C ILE A 347 15.72 13.42 -4.09
N VAL A 348 16.59 14.38 -3.83
CA VAL A 348 16.92 14.93 -2.50
C VAL A 348 15.82 15.89 -2.03
N ASN A 349 15.43 15.83 -0.75
CA ASN A 349 14.38 16.69 -0.20
C ASN A 349 14.77 17.40 1.12
N THR A 350 14.07 18.49 1.44
CA THR A 350 14.32 19.33 2.62
C THR A 350 14.19 18.58 3.95
N PRO A 351 13.10 17.80 4.21
CA PRO A 351 12.96 17.05 5.46
C PRO A 351 14.10 16.05 5.68
N SER A 352 14.43 15.25 4.66
CA SER A 352 15.51 14.27 4.74
C SER A 352 16.85 14.97 4.96
N THR A 353 17.13 16.04 4.21
CA THR A 353 18.41 16.76 4.36
C THR A 353 18.59 17.35 5.77
N ALA A 354 17.51 17.84 6.39
CA ALA A 354 17.52 18.29 7.78
C ALA A 354 17.72 17.13 8.77
N GLN A 355 16.99 16.02 8.60
CA GLN A 355 17.14 14.81 9.43
C GLN A 355 18.56 14.23 9.34
N GLY A 356 19.18 14.24 8.14
CA GLY A 356 20.56 13.86 7.91
C GLY A 356 21.55 14.78 8.63
N LEU A 357 21.40 16.10 8.50
CA LEU A 357 22.23 17.09 9.21
C LEU A 357 22.13 16.94 10.74
N TRP A 358 20.92 16.73 11.26
CA TRP A 358 20.72 16.47 12.69
C TRP A 358 21.43 15.18 13.11
N THR A 359 21.20 14.08 12.37
CA THR A 359 21.75 12.75 12.69
C THR A 359 23.27 12.73 12.66
N LEU A 360 23.90 13.25 11.60
CA LEU A 360 25.36 13.28 11.48
C LEU A 360 25.99 14.16 12.55
N THR A 361 25.33 15.24 12.98
CA THR A 361 25.84 16.12 14.04
C THR A 361 25.74 15.46 15.40
N THR A 362 24.58 14.87 15.72
CA THR A 362 24.33 14.16 16.99
C THR A 362 25.26 12.96 17.16
N MET A 363 25.57 12.25 16.07
CA MET A 363 26.53 11.12 16.06
C MET A 363 28.01 11.57 16.03
N GLY A 364 28.30 12.86 15.88
CA GLY A 364 29.67 13.40 15.87
C GLY A 364 30.42 13.30 14.54
N PHE A 365 29.74 13.05 13.42
CA PHE A 365 30.32 12.91 12.08
C PHE A 365 30.53 14.23 11.33
N SER A 366 30.39 15.39 11.98
CA SER A 366 30.54 16.72 11.35
C SER A 366 31.92 16.98 10.70
N GLY A 367 32.95 16.18 11.02
CA GLY A 367 34.26 16.21 10.37
C GLY A 367 34.41 15.29 9.15
N GLU A 368 33.40 14.46 8.86
CA GLU A 368 33.40 13.46 7.79
C GLU A 368 32.44 13.83 6.63
N PHE A 369 31.42 14.65 6.91
CA PHE A 369 30.40 15.09 5.95
C PHE A 369 30.52 16.59 5.63
N PRO A 370 30.11 17.06 4.44
CA PRO A 370 30.24 18.46 4.02
C PRO A 370 29.15 19.35 4.66
N VAL A 371 29.25 19.57 5.98
CA VAL A 371 28.24 20.31 6.77
C VAL A 371 27.91 21.67 6.18
N SER A 372 28.89 22.41 5.64
CA SER A 372 28.65 23.72 5.02
C SER A 372 27.75 23.66 3.78
N GLU A 373 27.88 22.63 2.96
CA GLU A 373 27.08 22.46 1.73
C GLU A 373 25.68 21.94 2.04
N ILE A 374 25.56 21.15 3.11
CA ILE A 374 24.27 20.69 3.66
C ILE A 374 23.50 21.85 4.27
N VAL A 375 24.20 22.74 4.99
CA VAL A 375 23.61 23.99 5.51
C VAL A 375 23.24 24.94 4.38
N GLU A 376 24.02 25.03 3.30
CA GLU A 376 23.70 25.86 2.12
C GLU A 376 22.49 25.32 1.34
N TYR A 377 22.36 23.99 1.21
CA TYR A 377 21.13 23.39 0.70
C TYR A 377 19.94 23.82 1.57
N LEU A 378 20.02 23.68 2.90
CA LEU A 378 18.87 24.02 3.76
C LEU A 378 18.56 25.52 3.78
N SER A 379 19.57 26.40 3.85
CA SER A 379 19.38 27.85 3.97
C SER A 379 18.66 28.43 2.75
N SER A 380 19.06 28.00 1.55
CA SER A 380 18.52 28.46 0.28
C SER A 380 17.07 28.00 -0.01
N ARG A 381 16.52 27.07 0.77
CA ARG A 381 15.10 26.68 0.74
C ARG A 381 14.24 27.40 1.78
N GLN A 382 14.76 28.37 2.53
CA GLN A 382 13.91 29.22 3.35
C GLN A 382 12.99 30.07 2.47
N GLU A 383 11.68 29.94 2.65
CA GLU A 383 10.70 30.73 1.92
C GLU A 383 10.77 32.21 2.32
N VAL A 384 10.34 33.10 1.42
CA VAL A 384 10.19 34.55 1.72
C VAL A 384 9.27 34.81 2.93
N ALA A 385 8.34 33.89 3.22
CA ALA A 385 7.46 33.96 4.38
C ALA A 385 8.14 33.54 5.69
N GLY A 386 9.31 32.88 5.64
CA GLY A 386 10.14 32.48 6.78
C GLY A 386 10.19 30.98 7.10
N GLY A 387 9.23 30.20 6.62
CA GLY A 387 9.14 28.74 6.82
C GLY A 387 9.81 27.91 5.72
N PHE A 388 9.59 26.59 5.78
CA PHE A 388 10.08 25.62 4.81
C PHE A 388 8.95 24.71 4.32
N ASP A 389 8.90 24.45 3.01
CA ASP A 389 7.88 23.68 2.28
C ASP A 389 6.42 24.03 2.69
N ASN A 390 6.19 25.26 3.13
CA ASN A 390 4.97 25.77 3.78
C ASN A 390 4.34 24.78 4.78
N TYR A 391 5.16 24.10 5.60
CA TYR A 391 4.71 23.05 6.52
C TYR A 391 5.52 23.02 7.83
N ILE A 392 4.82 22.91 8.97
CA ILE A 392 5.43 23.01 10.29
C ILE A 392 6.43 21.88 10.57
N SER A 393 6.15 20.64 10.18
CA SER A 393 7.07 19.53 10.50
C SER A 393 8.40 19.66 9.76
N THR A 394 8.39 20.06 8.48
CA THR A 394 9.63 20.41 7.74
C THR A 394 10.35 21.56 8.42
N THR A 395 9.62 22.63 8.74
CA THR A 395 10.19 23.81 9.41
C THR A 395 10.82 23.45 10.77
N PHE A 396 10.21 22.55 11.52
CA PHE A 396 10.73 22.01 12.77
C PHE A 396 12.04 21.24 12.56
N TYR A 397 12.08 20.27 11.63
CA TYR A 397 13.30 19.49 11.37
C TYR A 397 14.47 20.39 10.93
N VAL A 398 14.22 21.36 10.03
CA VAL A 398 15.26 22.32 9.61
C VAL A 398 15.74 23.17 10.78
N THR A 399 14.82 23.68 11.60
CA THR A 399 15.17 24.51 12.77
C THR A 399 15.95 23.71 13.81
N GLU A 400 15.55 22.46 14.08
CA GLU A 400 16.24 21.56 15.01
C GLU A 400 17.65 21.22 14.51
N ALA A 401 17.79 20.83 13.24
CA ALA A 401 19.08 20.49 12.64
C ALA A 401 20.06 21.67 12.64
N LEU A 402 19.60 22.87 12.28
CA LEU A 402 20.41 24.09 12.32
C LEU A 402 20.71 24.54 13.76
N ALA A 403 19.82 24.30 14.72
CA ALA A 403 20.07 24.59 16.14
C ALA A 403 21.15 23.68 16.72
N VAL A 404 21.02 22.36 16.52
CA VAL A 404 21.94 21.35 17.05
C VAL A 404 23.33 21.44 16.40
N SER A 405 23.41 21.79 15.11
CA SER A 405 24.69 22.04 14.42
C SER A 405 25.30 23.42 14.69
N GLY A 406 24.60 24.31 15.41
CA GLY A 406 25.08 25.68 15.69
C GLY A 406 25.04 26.62 14.47
N GLN A 407 24.21 26.32 13.48
CA GLN A 407 24.13 26.97 12.16
C GLN A 407 22.83 27.77 11.93
N LEU A 408 22.05 28.08 12.97
CA LEU A 408 20.84 28.93 12.86
C LEU A 408 21.09 30.30 12.21
N SER A 409 22.33 30.80 12.21
CA SER A 409 22.71 32.03 11.51
C SER A 409 22.67 31.95 9.98
N ALA A 410 22.53 30.75 9.42
CA ALA A 410 22.38 30.54 7.97
C ALA A 410 20.98 30.95 7.45
N ILE A 411 20.00 31.15 8.34
CA ILE A 411 18.60 31.48 7.99
C ILE A 411 18.14 32.77 8.68
N SER A 412 17.11 33.41 8.13
CA SER A 412 16.42 34.51 8.80
C SER A 412 15.56 33.99 9.95
N THR A 413 16.13 34.00 11.16
CA THR A 413 15.40 33.66 12.39
C THR A 413 14.29 34.66 12.73
N TYR A 414 14.36 35.88 12.19
CA TYR A 414 13.28 36.88 12.30
C TYR A 414 12.06 36.50 11.46
N ASP A 415 12.26 36.16 10.19
CA ASP A 415 11.15 35.76 9.32
C ASP A 415 10.58 34.40 9.76
N LEU A 416 11.43 33.47 10.21
CA LEU A 416 11.00 32.23 10.85
C LEU A 416 10.12 32.48 12.09
N GLU A 417 10.46 33.44 12.95
CA GLU A 417 9.63 33.81 14.10
C GLU A 417 8.25 34.33 13.65
N LEU A 418 8.21 35.19 12.62
CA LEU A 418 6.95 35.69 12.07
C LEU A 418 6.11 34.55 11.47
N TRP A 419 6.72 33.65 10.71
CA TRP A 419 6.07 32.47 10.14
C TRP A 419 5.47 31.58 11.22
N LEU A 420 6.27 31.19 12.21
CA LEU A 420 5.83 30.37 13.35
C LEU A 420 4.67 31.05 14.09
N ARG A 421 4.77 32.34 14.39
CA ARG A 421 3.69 33.09 15.06
C ARG A 421 2.42 33.16 14.22
N SER A 422 2.53 33.18 12.89
CA SER A 422 1.38 33.14 11.99
C SER A 422 0.67 31.78 11.95
N LEU A 423 1.23 30.70 12.52
CA LEU A 423 0.56 29.39 12.62
C LEU A 423 -0.57 29.36 13.65
N VAL A 424 -0.51 30.24 14.66
CA VAL A 424 -1.54 30.34 15.71
C VAL A 424 -2.89 30.65 15.06
N ILE A 425 -3.89 29.84 15.36
CA ILE A 425 -5.26 30.03 14.86
C ILE A 425 -5.96 31.06 15.77
N ASP A 426 -6.58 32.07 15.16
CA ASP A 426 -7.28 33.14 15.88
C ASP A 426 -8.52 33.64 15.11
N GLY A 427 -9.14 34.69 15.63
CA GLY A 427 -10.34 35.31 15.06
C GLY A 427 -10.16 35.98 13.70
N SER A 428 -8.93 36.10 13.18
CA SER A 428 -8.66 36.53 11.81
C SER A 428 -8.73 35.36 10.81
N LYS A 429 -8.43 34.13 11.26
CA LYS A 429 -8.48 32.91 10.43
C LYS A 429 -9.83 32.21 10.45
N THR A 430 -10.50 32.18 11.61
CA THR A 430 -11.77 31.46 11.77
C THR A 430 -12.68 32.17 12.77
N SER A 431 -13.99 32.15 12.49
CA SER A 431 -15.02 32.61 13.42
C SER A 431 -15.35 31.60 14.51
N ASP A 432 -14.77 30.39 14.47
CA ASP A 432 -14.94 29.38 15.52
C ASP A 432 -13.98 29.62 16.69
N PRO A 433 -14.47 30.05 17.88
CA PRO A 433 -13.62 30.31 19.03
C PRO A 433 -13.01 29.04 19.62
N ASP A 434 -13.55 27.85 19.32
CA ASP A 434 -13.08 26.58 19.87
C ASP A 434 -11.69 26.18 19.34
N LEU A 435 -11.33 26.71 18.16
CA LEU A 435 -10.04 26.53 17.51
C LEU A 435 -9.01 27.61 17.90
N TRP A 436 -9.41 28.68 18.59
CA TRP A 436 -8.50 29.80 18.85
C TRP A 436 -7.39 29.45 19.85
N GLY A 437 -6.15 29.82 19.52
CA GLY A 437 -4.95 29.53 20.29
C GLY A 437 -4.32 28.17 20.00
N SER A 438 -4.97 27.33 19.18
CA SER A 438 -4.38 26.11 18.62
C SER A 438 -3.40 26.43 17.47
N ILE A 439 -2.62 25.43 17.05
CA ILE A 439 -1.57 25.58 16.03
C ILE A 439 -1.96 24.80 14.77
N GLY A 440 -2.08 25.50 13.63
CA GLY A 440 -2.29 24.87 12.32
C GLY A 440 -0.98 24.42 11.67
N SER A 441 -1.08 23.56 10.67
CA SER A 441 0.07 23.04 9.91
C SER A 441 0.88 24.10 9.16
N ASN A 442 0.26 25.23 8.81
CA ASN A 442 0.84 26.34 8.05
C ASN A 442 0.05 27.65 8.30
N PRO A 443 0.48 28.81 7.78
CA PRO A 443 -0.13 30.11 8.09
C PRO A 443 -1.62 30.23 7.73
N THR A 444 -2.11 29.52 6.71
CA THR A 444 -3.52 29.55 6.28
C THR A 444 -4.37 28.42 6.86
N SER A 445 -3.74 27.44 7.52
CA SER A 445 -4.44 26.28 8.08
C SER A 445 -5.34 26.64 9.26
N ILE A 446 -6.54 26.07 9.26
CA ILE A 446 -7.53 26.09 10.35
C ILE A 446 -7.74 24.70 10.98
N SER A 447 -6.91 23.72 10.60
CA SER A 447 -6.98 22.34 11.10
C SER A 447 -5.84 22.11 12.09
N PRO A 448 -6.09 22.22 13.42
CA PRO A 448 -5.05 22.02 14.41
C PRO A 448 -4.78 20.55 14.69
N CYS A 449 -3.50 20.27 14.98
CA CYS A 449 -3.06 19.00 15.55
C CYS A 449 -2.16 19.25 16.77
N THR A 450 -2.18 18.34 17.73
CA THR A 450 -1.36 18.43 18.95
C THR A 450 0.14 18.28 18.62
N ASN A 451 0.51 17.51 17.61
CA ASN A 451 1.92 17.41 17.16
C ASN A 451 2.44 18.74 16.58
N TYR A 452 1.61 19.48 15.83
CA TYR A 452 1.99 20.81 15.34
C TYR A 452 2.26 21.78 16.50
N ALA A 453 1.56 21.64 17.63
CA ALA A 453 1.80 22.45 18.81
C ALA A 453 3.20 22.20 19.41
N VAL A 454 3.62 20.94 19.57
CA VAL A 454 4.96 20.64 20.11
C VAL A 454 6.08 21.01 19.12
N GLU A 455 5.88 20.78 17.82
CA GLU A 455 6.81 21.16 16.74
C GLU A 455 7.01 22.69 16.70
N TYR A 456 5.93 23.47 16.78
CA TYR A 456 5.96 24.93 16.89
C TYR A 456 6.65 25.42 18.18
N LEU A 457 6.32 24.83 19.33
CA LEU A 457 6.90 25.22 20.62
C LEU A 457 8.41 24.95 20.68
N ARG A 458 8.86 23.79 20.17
CA ARG A 458 10.29 23.46 20.04
C ARG A 458 10.99 24.40 19.06
N SER A 459 10.38 24.67 17.90
CA SER A 459 10.93 25.61 16.92
C SER A 459 11.15 27.01 17.50
N LEU A 460 10.17 27.54 18.26
CA LEU A 460 10.34 28.79 19.00
C LEU A 460 11.47 28.72 20.05
N ALA A 461 11.55 27.62 20.80
CA ALA A 461 12.58 27.45 21.83
C ALA A 461 13.99 27.44 21.24
N PHE A 462 14.21 26.80 20.08
CA PHE A 462 15.49 26.79 19.37
C PHE A 462 15.96 28.19 18.96
N ILE A 463 15.04 29.09 18.56
CA ILE A 463 15.36 30.49 18.27
C ILE A 463 15.28 31.42 19.49
N GLY A 464 15.23 30.86 20.71
CA GLY A 464 15.23 31.61 21.97
C GLY A 464 13.94 32.39 22.24
N LYS A 465 12.80 31.93 21.72
CA LYS A 465 11.49 32.56 21.85
C LYS A 465 10.51 31.68 22.63
N ALA A 466 9.48 32.32 23.18
CA ALA A 466 8.38 31.65 23.86
C ALA A 466 7.04 31.95 23.17
N HIS A 467 6.07 31.04 23.37
CA HIS A 467 4.68 31.26 23.01
C HIS A 467 4.04 32.30 23.96
N PRO A 468 3.31 33.31 23.45
CA PRO A 468 2.88 34.46 24.26
C PRO A 468 1.66 34.19 25.15
N ASP A 469 0.87 33.13 24.90
CA ASP A 469 -0.32 32.78 25.68
C ASP A 469 -0.35 31.30 26.10
N PRO A 470 0.52 30.88 27.04
CA PRO A 470 0.59 29.49 27.51
C PRO A 470 -0.75 28.94 28.02
N ALA A 471 -1.57 29.80 28.62
CA ALA A 471 -2.86 29.42 29.19
C ALA A 471 -3.86 29.02 28.10
N LYS A 472 -3.93 29.75 26.99
CA LYS A 472 -4.89 29.47 25.91
C LYS A 472 -4.55 28.20 25.13
N LEU A 473 -3.29 27.99 24.76
CA LEU A 473 -2.87 26.74 24.08
C LEU A 473 -3.06 25.51 25.00
N THR A 474 -2.73 25.64 26.29
CA THR A 474 -3.03 24.59 27.29
C THR A 474 -4.53 24.33 27.42
N GLY A 475 -5.34 25.40 27.47
CA GLY A 475 -6.80 25.31 27.55
C GLY A 475 -7.40 24.56 26.36
N HIS A 476 -6.90 24.78 25.14
CA HIS A 476 -7.32 24.03 23.96
C HIS A 476 -7.01 22.53 24.10
N ILE A 477 -5.76 22.17 24.43
CA ILE A 477 -5.34 20.76 24.65
C ILE A 477 -6.24 20.09 25.70
N LEU A 478 -6.42 20.70 26.86
CA LEU A 478 -7.20 20.13 27.97
C LEU A 478 -8.72 20.03 27.69
N THR A 479 -9.26 20.82 26.78
CA THR A 479 -10.72 20.86 26.51
C THR A 479 -11.16 20.21 25.21
N ARG A 480 -10.24 20.00 24.26
CA ARG A 480 -10.58 19.49 22.91
C ARG A 480 -9.92 18.17 22.55
N THR A 481 -8.71 17.90 23.05
CA THR A 481 -7.99 16.66 22.71
C THR A 481 -7.93 15.65 23.86
N ALA A 482 -8.13 16.06 25.11
CA ALA A 482 -8.16 15.14 26.25
C ALA A 482 -9.29 14.08 26.16
N VAL A 483 -8.93 12.81 26.33
CA VAL A 483 -9.88 11.67 26.30
C VAL A 483 -10.50 11.37 27.67
N GLY A 484 -9.79 11.73 28.75
CA GLY A 484 -10.24 11.57 30.15
C GLY A 484 -9.67 10.36 30.89
N ASP A 485 -8.92 9.50 30.21
CA ASP A 485 -8.19 8.35 30.77
C ASP A 485 -6.70 8.65 31.07
N GLY A 486 -6.26 9.88 30.81
CA GLY A 486 -4.85 10.30 30.85
C GLY A 486 -4.24 10.58 29.47
N SER A 487 -4.93 10.20 28.39
CA SER A 487 -4.48 10.39 27.01
C SER A 487 -5.11 11.59 26.31
N PHE A 488 -4.51 11.92 25.16
CA PHE A 488 -4.90 13.03 24.30
C PHE A 488 -4.88 12.59 22.82
N LYS A 489 -5.88 13.01 22.06
CA LYS A 489 -5.96 12.83 20.61
C LYS A 489 -4.95 13.74 19.89
N ASN A 490 -4.45 13.32 18.73
CA ASN A 490 -3.67 14.25 17.91
C ASN A 490 -4.57 15.29 17.22
N THR A 491 -5.78 14.92 16.82
CA THR A 491 -6.73 15.81 16.13
C THR A 491 -8.04 15.96 16.91
N ASN A 492 -8.85 16.96 16.54
CA ASN A 492 -10.23 17.11 17.04
C ASN A 492 -11.24 16.19 16.32
N SER A 493 -10.77 15.28 15.45
CA SER A 493 -11.61 14.39 14.65
C SER A 493 -11.78 13.01 15.30
N ALA A 494 -12.50 12.10 14.62
CA ALA A 494 -12.63 10.70 15.03
C ALA A 494 -11.39 9.85 14.69
N ASP A 495 -10.39 10.43 13.99
CA ASP A 495 -9.10 9.79 13.78
C ASP A 495 -8.13 10.17 14.91
N GLU A 496 -7.82 9.16 15.71
CA GLU A 496 -7.15 9.30 17.01
C GLU A 496 -5.77 8.63 16.98
N GLU A 497 -4.76 9.34 16.49
CA GLU A 497 -3.34 9.04 16.77
C GLU A 497 -3.05 9.33 18.26
N VAL A 498 -3.62 8.54 19.18
CA VAL A 498 -3.63 8.83 20.64
C VAL A 498 -2.22 8.84 21.23
N VAL A 499 -1.29 8.00 20.75
CA VAL A 499 0.09 8.01 21.26
C VAL A 499 0.78 9.33 20.91
N THR A 500 0.71 9.73 19.63
CA THR A 500 1.26 11.01 19.15
C THR A 500 0.60 12.20 19.84
N GLY A 501 -0.72 12.19 19.99
CA GLY A 501 -1.46 13.23 20.70
C GLY A 501 -1.04 13.34 22.17
N THR A 502 -0.91 12.21 22.88
CA THR A 502 -0.52 12.17 24.29
C THR A 502 0.91 12.64 24.49
N ALA A 503 1.86 12.15 23.69
CA ALA A 503 3.26 12.59 23.74
C ALA A 503 3.40 14.09 23.48
N SER A 504 2.71 14.58 22.45
CA SER A 504 2.76 15.99 22.06
C SER A 504 2.04 16.90 23.06
N ALA A 505 0.94 16.45 23.67
CA ALA A 505 0.19 17.20 24.69
C ALA A 505 1.02 17.40 25.96
N LEU A 506 1.58 16.31 26.51
CA LEU A 506 2.40 16.35 27.71
C LEU A 506 3.67 17.17 27.49
N ALA A 507 4.36 16.97 26.37
CA ALA A 507 5.54 17.76 26.02
C ALA A 507 5.21 19.25 25.82
N SER A 508 4.11 19.58 25.14
CA SER A 508 3.66 20.97 24.95
C SER A 508 3.35 21.64 26.29
N MET A 509 2.56 21.01 27.15
CA MET A 509 2.24 21.57 28.48
C MET A 509 3.48 21.70 29.37
N GLN A 510 4.46 20.80 29.23
CA GLN A 510 5.73 20.88 29.95
C GLN A 510 6.59 22.05 29.46
N ILE A 511 6.72 22.25 28.13
CA ILE A 511 7.45 23.39 27.53
C ILE A 511 6.77 24.72 27.89
N LEU A 512 5.43 24.75 27.96
CA LEU A 512 4.64 25.91 28.38
C LEU A 512 4.71 26.19 29.89
N GLY A 513 5.25 25.28 30.71
CA GLY A 513 5.27 25.39 32.17
C GLY A 513 3.88 25.24 32.82
N THR A 514 2.92 24.62 32.13
CA THR A 514 1.51 24.49 32.53
C THR A 514 1.11 23.06 32.89
N LEU A 515 1.97 22.07 32.65
CA LEU A 515 1.71 20.67 33.01
C LEU A 515 1.61 20.50 34.53
N ASN A 516 0.44 20.13 35.02
CA ASN A 516 0.24 19.79 36.43
C ASN A 516 0.64 18.32 36.71
N SER A 517 0.91 18.01 37.98
CA SER A 517 1.35 16.68 38.40
C SER A 517 0.33 15.57 38.12
N GLN A 518 -0.97 15.86 38.24
CA GLN A 518 -2.04 14.88 37.98
C GLN A 518 -2.03 14.42 36.51
N ASN A 519 -1.95 15.36 35.56
CA ASN A 519 -1.90 15.07 34.14
C ASN A 519 -0.58 14.38 33.76
N LYS A 520 0.55 14.79 34.36
CA LYS A 520 1.84 14.08 34.18
C LYS A 520 1.74 12.62 34.62
N THR A 521 1.23 12.36 35.83
CA THR A 521 1.07 10.99 36.36
C THR A 521 0.10 10.17 35.53
N ALA A 522 -1.04 10.73 35.13
CA ALA A 522 -2.03 10.03 34.31
C ALA A 522 -1.46 9.65 32.93
N GLY A 523 -0.76 10.57 32.26
CA GLY A 523 -0.14 10.32 30.96
C GLY A 523 0.99 9.29 31.01
N LEU A 524 1.85 9.32 32.04
CA LEU A 524 2.89 8.30 32.23
C LEU A 524 2.30 6.92 32.53
N GLN A 525 1.25 6.85 33.35
CA GLN A 525 0.53 5.59 33.59
C GLN A 525 -0.14 5.08 32.30
N TRP A 526 -0.69 5.98 31.48
CA TRP A 526 -1.28 5.63 30.20
C TRP A 526 -0.24 5.06 29.23
N PHE A 527 0.96 5.66 29.13
CA PHE A 527 2.06 5.07 28.35
C PHE A 527 2.46 3.70 28.89
N SER A 528 2.61 3.53 30.21
CA SER A 528 2.92 2.22 30.81
C SER A 528 1.88 1.14 30.52
N ASN A 529 0.62 1.52 30.25
CA ASN A 529 -0.47 0.60 29.92
C ASN A 529 -0.60 0.34 28.40
N ASN A 530 0.07 1.14 27.55
CA ASN A 530 -0.07 1.11 26.09
C ASN A 530 1.27 0.93 25.35
N GLN A 531 2.33 0.59 26.09
CA GLN A 531 3.58 0.09 25.50
C GLN A 531 3.34 -1.33 24.98
N ILE A 532 3.79 -1.60 23.75
CA ILE A 532 3.61 -2.87 23.06
C ILE A 532 4.65 -3.88 23.57
N VAL A 533 4.44 -5.19 23.35
CA VAL A 533 5.35 -6.28 23.75
C VAL A 533 6.78 -6.08 23.21
N SER A 534 6.92 -5.46 22.03
CA SER A 534 8.20 -5.07 21.43
C SER A 534 8.99 -4.02 22.23
N GLY A 535 8.33 -3.34 23.18
CA GLY A 535 8.85 -2.20 23.92
C GLY A 535 8.60 -0.84 23.27
N GLY A 536 8.13 -0.79 22.02
CA GLY A 536 7.77 0.45 21.35
C GLY A 536 6.29 0.83 21.51
N PHE A 537 5.84 1.80 20.72
CA PHE A 537 4.47 2.31 20.70
C PHE A 537 3.89 2.38 19.30
N GLY A 538 2.62 2.01 19.14
CA GLY A 538 1.85 2.17 17.91
C GLY A 538 1.23 3.56 17.78
N MET A 539 0.39 3.77 16.78
CA MET A 539 -0.39 5.01 16.59
C MET A 539 -1.51 5.16 17.63
N LYS A 540 -2.08 4.02 18.06
CA LYS A 540 -3.22 3.91 18.98
C LYS A 540 -2.83 3.19 20.28
N THR A 541 -3.82 2.87 21.11
CA THR A 541 -3.67 1.99 22.28
C THR A 541 -3.11 0.61 21.89
N ALA A 542 -2.31 -0.03 22.74
CA ALA A 542 -1.74 -1.37 22.48
C ALA A 542 -2.78 -2.46 22.17
N ALA A 543 -4.04 -2.30 22.61
CA ALA A 543 -5.13 -3.23 22.29
C ALA A 543 -5.71 -3.08 20.85
N ASN A 544 -5.40 -1.97 20.17
CA ASN A 544 -5.90 -1.63 18.82
C ASN A 544 -4.78 -1.50 17.80
N ASP A 545 -3.53 -1.38 18.24
CA ASP A 545 -2.32 -1.36 17.42
C ASP A 545 -1.24 -2.19 18.13
N LEU A 546 -0.93 -3.35 17.56
CA LEU A 546 0.02 -4.33 18.11
C LEU A 546 1.43 -4.16 17.50
N VAL A 547 1.62 -3.20 16.60
CA VAL A 547 2.87 -2.97 15.88
C VAL A 547 3.46 -1.62 16.29
N ALA A 548 4.60 -1.64 16.97
CA ALA A 548 5.29 -0.42 17.34
C ALA A 548 5.86 0.30 16.11
N LYS A 549 5.75 1.64 16.07
CA LYS A 549 6.28 2.50 15.01
C LYS A 549 7.49 3.27 15.54
N ASP A 550 8.50 3.46 14.70
CA ASP A 550 9.69 4.25 15.02
C ASP A 550 9.35 5.71 15.38
N ARG A 551 8.48 6.34 14.59
CA ARG A 551 7.98 7.72 14.76
C ARG A 551 7.23 7.92 16.09
N GLU A 552 6.22 7.09 16.36
CA GLU A 552 5.43 7.16 17.59
C GLU A 552 6.30 6.88 18.82
N THR A 553 7.17 5.86 18.75
CA THR A 553 8.09 5.53 19.82
C THR A 553 9.08 6.67 20.08
N SER A 554 9.60 7.30 19.01
CA SER A 554 10.47 8.48 19.11
C SER A 554 9.76 9.69 19.71
N ARG A 555 8.49 9.94 19.36
CA ARG A 555 7.66 10.97 20.00
C ARG A 555 7.51 10.72 21.50
N VAL A 556 7.31 9.48 21.94
CA VAL A 556 7.26 9.14 23.38
C VAL A 556 8.63 9.31 24.04
N ALA A 557 9.72 8.85 23.44
CA ALA A 557 11.08 9.04 23.94
C ALA A 557 11.41 10.53 24.16
N SER A 558 11.11 11.36 23.14
CA SER A 558 11.27 12.81 23.18
C SER A 558 10.37 13.47 24.24
N CYS A 559 9.19 12.91 24.51
CA CYS A 559 8.31 13.34 25.59
C CYS A 559 8.93 13.03 26.96
N LEU A 560 9.41 11.81 27.18
CA LEU A 560 10.06 11.40 28.43
C LEU A 560 11.29 12.28 28.75
N ALA A 561 12.12 12.58 27.74
CA ALA A 561 13.21 13.55 27.88
C ALA A 561 12.71 14.93 28.33
N THR A 562 11.67 15.46 27.67
CA THR A 562 11.04 16.75 28.02
C THR A 562 10.48 16.75 29.45
N LEU A 563 9.96 15.61 29.91
CA LEU A 563 9.39 15.41 31.25
C LEU A 563 10.43 15.13 32.34
N ASN A 564 11.69 14.85 31.99
CA ASN A 564 12.74 14.30 32.85
C ASN A 564 12.39 12.92 33.44
N GLU A 565 11.80 12.03 32.62
CA GLU A 565 11.34 10.68 32.98
C GLU A 565 12.03 9.60 32.12
N THR A 566 13.33 9.77 31.87
CA THR A 566 14.15 8.94 30.95
C THR A 566 14.59 7.59 31.53
N SER A 567 13.97 7.13 32.61
CA SER A 567 14.37 5.91 33.31
C SER A 567 13.17 5.02 33.68
N GLY A 568 13.44 3.74 33.96
CA GLY A 568 12.41 2.76 34.27
C GLY A 568 11.84 2.06 33.04
N LEU A 569 10.77 1.29 33.24
CA LEU A 569 10.28 0.29 32.27
C LEU A 569 9.97 0.86 30.89
N ILE A 570 9.38 2.06 30.81
CA ILE A 570 9.03 2.66 29.53
C ILE A 570 10.29 2.96 28.72
N ALA A 571 11.27 3.67 29.29
CA ALA A 571 12.53 3.98 28.63
C ALA A 571 13.34 2.72 28.27
N SER A 572 13.38 1.71 29.16
CA SER A 572 14.04 0.43 28.86
C SER A 572 13.36 -0.33 27.71
N GLY A 573 12.03 -0.34 27.66
CA GLY A 573 11.29 -0.94 26.55
C GLY A 573 11.57 -0.24 25.22
N ILE A 574 11.64 1.10 25.22
CA ILE A 574 11.99 1.87 24.03
C ILE A 574 13.40 1.50 23.52
N SER A 575 14.39 1.34 24.41
CA SER A 575 15.73 0.88 24.03
C SER A 575 15.68 -0.50 23.37
N ASN A 576 15.01 -1.47 24.01
CA ASN A 576 14.86 -2.82 23.49
C ASN A 576 14.18 -2.86 22.11
N PHE A 577 13.21 -1.96 21.87
CA PHE A 577 12.55 -1.85 20.57
C PHE A 577 13.54 -1.41 19.48
N PHE A 578 14.35 -0.38 19.73
CA PHE A 578 15.34 0.07 18.74
C PHE A 578 16.44 -0.95 18.49
N ASP A 579 16.87 -1.67 19.52
CA ASP A 579 17.77 -2.82 19.35
C ASP A 579 17.13 -3.92 18.49
N SER A 580 15.81 -4.15 18.62
CA SER A 580 15.09 -5.18 17.84
C SER A 580 14.90 -4.83 16.36
N VAL A 581 14.67 -3.55 16.00
CA VAL A 581 14.53 -3.11 14.60
C VAL A 581 15.86 -2.80 13.91
N THR A 582 16.99 -3.06 14.57
CA THR A 582 18.33 -2.83 13.99
C THR A 582 18.76 -4.03 13.15
N THR A 583 19.14 -3.77 11.89
CA THR A 583 19.60 -4.79 10.92
C THR A 583 21.01 -4.47 10.42
N GLU A 584 21.57 -5.35 9.57
CA GLU A 584 22.88 -5.13 8.95
C GLU A 584 22.96 -3.90 8.02
N VAL A 585 21.81 -3.37 7.57
CA VAL A 585 21.75 -2.27 6.58
C VAL A 585 20.92 -1.06 6.99
N GLY A 586 20.13 -1.15 8.07
CA GLY A 586 19.36 -0.01 8.58
C GLY A 586 18.53 -0.30 9.83
N PHE A 587 17.81 0.73 10.28
CA PHE A 587 16.73 0.60 11.25
C PHE A 587 15.41 0.43 10.47
N GLU A 588 14.66 -0.63 10.75
CA GLU A 588 13.45 -0.93 9.98
C GLU A 588 12.29 0.03 10.30
N ALA A 589 11.70 0.59 9.25
CA ALA A 589 10.42 1.29 9.33
C ALA A 589 9.31 0.25 9.53
N MET A 590 8.87 0.07 10.78
CA MET A 590 7.80 -0.84 11.17
C MET A 590 6.40 -0.33 10.77
N ASP A 591 6.21 0.13 9.54
CA ASP A 591 4.93 0.64 9.03
C ASP A 591 3.96 -0.50 8.68
N ASN A 592 2.64 -0.29 8.83
CA ASN A 592 1.71 -1.31 8.34
C ASN A 592 1.80 -1.36 6.82
N LEU A 593 2.38 -2.44 6.28
CA LEU A 593 2.38 -2.64 4.83
C LEU A 593 0.93 -2.79 4.35
N PRO A 594 0.55 -2.13 3.24
CA PRO A 594 -0.65 -2.49 2.49
C PRO A 594 -0.40 -3.89 1.89
N SER A 595 -0.71 -4.93 2.66
CA SER A 595 -0.53 -6.32 2.24
C SER A 595 -1.40 -6.61 1.00
N LEU A 596 -1.04 -7.65 0.23
CA LEU A 596 -1.82 -8.02 -0.94
C LEU A 596 -3.27 -8.40 -0.60
N MET A 597 -3.54 -8.73 0.66
CA MET A 597 -4.88 -8.74 1.25
C MET A 597 -5.70 -7.49 0.85
N TRP A 598 -5.19 -6.27 1.03
CA TRP A 598 -5.89 -5.05 0.61
C TRP A 598 -6.01 -4.90 -0.91
N THR A 599 -5.02 -5.37 -1.67
CA THR A 599 -5.10 -5.44 -3.14
C THR A 599 -6.30 -6.32 -3.54
N LYS A 600 -6.42 -7.50 -2.94
CA LYS A 600 -7.55 -8.42 -3.12
C LYS A 600 -8.88 -7.80 -2.69
N TRP A 601 -9.02 -7.37 -1.44
CA TRP A 601 -10.31 -6.87 -0.95
C TRP A 601 -10.77 -5.59 -1.68
N LEU A 602 -9.86 -4.69 -2.08
CA LEU A 602 -10.22 -3.53 -2.90
C LEU A 602 -10.58 -3.91 -4.34
N LEU A 603 -9.96 -4.96 -4.90
CA LEU A 603 -10.33 -5.55 -6.19
C LEU A 603 -11.74 -6.16 -6.11
N ASP A 604 -12.00 -7.00 -5.10
CA ASP A 604 -13.29 -7.62 -4.82
C ASP A 604 -14.38 -6.54 -4.56
N THR A 605 -14.05 -5.50 -3.77
CA THR A 605 -14.93 -4.33 -3.54
C THR A 605 -15.25 -3.60 -4.85
N SER A 606 -14.24 -3.37 -5.68
CA SER A 606 -14.38 -2.69 -6.97
C SER A 606 -15.23 -3.52 -7.94
N ARG A 607 -15.02 -4.84 -7.98
CA ARG A 607 -15.82 -5.78 -8.77
C ARG A 607 -17.28 -5.74 -8.34
N LEU A 608 -17.56 -5.87 -7.04
CA LEU A 608 -18.92 -5.81 -6.48
C LEU A 608 -19.61 -4.45 -6.69
N ALA A 609 -18.91 -3.34 -6.47
CA ALA A 609 -19.47 -1.99 -6.62
C ALA A 609 -19.81 -1.63 -8.08
N HIS A 610 -19.04 -2.14 -9.05
CA HIS A 610 -19.26 -1.90 -10.47
C HIS A 610 -20.15 -2.95 -11.15
N ALA A 611 -20.29 -4.17 -10.60
CA ALA A 611 -21.19 -5.21 -11.09
C ALA A 611 -22.70 -4.95 -10.83
N SER A 612 -23.10 -3.73 -10.44
CA SER A 612 -24.46 -3.34 -10.01
C SER A 612 -25.67 -3.91 -10.79
N PRO A 613 -25.63 -4.14 -12.13
CA PRO A 613 -26.73 -4.79 -12.86
C PRO A 613 -26.82 -6.31 -12.69
N SER A 614 -25.72 -6.96 -12.29
CA SER A 614 -25.49 -8.42 -12.35
C SER A 614 -25.02 -9.01 -11.01
N ILE A 615 -25.17 -8.28 -9.89
CA ILE A 615 -24.71 -8.75 -8.58
C ILE A 615 -25.46 -10.02 -8.17
N ASP A 616 -24.72 -11.11 -8.06
CA ASP A 616 -25.15 -12.27 -7.28
C ASP A 616 -25.20 -11.88 -5.80
N LEU A 617 -26.39 -11.96 -5.21
CA LEU A 617 -26.66 -11.51 -3.84
C LEU A 617 -25.96 -12.42 -2.81
N ASP A 618 -25.74 -13.69 -3.14
CA ASP A 618 -25.13 -14.67 -2.24
C ASP A 618 -23.61 -14.46 -2.20
N LEU A 619 -22.96 -14.12 -3.32
CA LEU A 619 -21.56 -13.66 -3.36
C LEU A 619 -21.36 -12.37 -2.56
N ALA A 620 -22.27 -11.41 -2.67
CA ALA A 620 -22.22 -10.18 -1.86
C ALA A 620 -22.39 -10.47 -0.36
N LEU A 621 -23.22 -11.46 0.01
CA LEU A 621 -23.38 -11.92 1.40
C LEU A 621 -22.14 -12.69 1.90
N GLU A 622 -21.55 -13.56 1.09
CA GLU A 622 -20.34 -14.32 1.41
C GLU A 622 -19.15 -13.36 1.64
N TYR A 623 -18.96 -12.39 0.74
CA TYR A 623 -18.00 -11.29 0.92
C TYR A 623 -18.25 -10.53 2.23
N LEU A 624 -19.49 -10.08 2.51
CA LEU A 624 -19.81 -9.36 3.76
C LEU A 624 -19.59 -10.21 5.02
N ASN A 625 -19.81 -11.53 4.95
CA ASN A 625 -19.51 -12.47 6.02
C ASN A 625 -17.99 -12.66 6.21
N GLY A 626 -17.21 -12.62 5.12
CA GLY A 626 -15.74 -12.66 5.16
C GLY A 626 -15.13 -11.57 6.04
N PHE A 627 -15.67 -10.34 6.01
CA PHE A 627 -15.25 -9.24 6.90
C PHE A 627 -15.47 -9.55 8.38
N ALA A 628 -16.46 -10.38 8.74
CA ALA A 628 -16.68 -10.78 10.13
C ALA A 628 -15.64 -11.81 10.62
N THR A 629 -14.90 -12.45 9.71
CA THR A 629 -13.85 -13.44 10.01
C THR A 629 -12.41 -12.91 9.89
N MET A 630 -12.22 -11.71 9.32
CA MET A 630 -10.90 -11.07 9.22
C MET A 630 -10.27 -10.84 10.60
N ARG A 631 -9.03 -11.32 10.80
CA ARG A 631 -8.25 -11.11 12.03
C ARG A 631 -7.13 -10.09 11.93
N VAL A 632 -6.80 -9.66 10.71
CA VAL A 632 -5.64 -8.79 10.41
C VAL A 632 -5.84 -7.34 10.90
N TYR A 633 -7.09 -6.93 11.15
CA TYR A 633 -7.38 -5.79 12.02
C TYR A 633 -8.15 -6.26 13.24
N PRO A 634 -7.67 -5.99 14.47
CA PRO A 634 -8.52 -6.07 15.64
C PRO A 634 -9.60 -4.99 15.52
N PHE A 635 -10.82 -5.44 15.19
CA PHE A 635 -12.09 -4.73 15.26
C PHE A 635 -12.43 -3.70 14.17
N TRP A 636 -13.68 -3.79 13.70
CA TRP A 636 -14.38 -2.94 12.73
C TRP A 636 -14.30 -1.42 13.00
N SER A 637 -13.99 -1.02 14.23
CA SER A 637 -13.78 0.36 14.67
C SER A 637 -12.46 0.97 14.19
N ASN A 638 -11.53 0.18 13.64
CA ASN A 638 -10.26 0.68 13.09
C ASN A 638 -10.36 1.21 11.65
N LEU A 639 -11.48 0.99 10.94
CA LEU A 639 -11.73 1.58 9.63
C LEU A 639 -12.15 3.05 9.75
N THR A 640 -11.33 3.96 9.24
CA THR A 640 -11.65 5.38 9.06
C THR A 640 -12.75 5.54 8.01
N THR A 641 -13.99 5.79 8.44
CA THR A 641 -15.20 5.89 7.59
C THR A 641 -15.23 7.08 6.61
N VAL A 642 -14.12 7.80 6.45
CA VAL A 642 -14.02 9.04 5.64
C VAL A 642 -12.89 8.96 4.60
N SER A 643 -11.87 8.12 4.80
CA SER A 643 -10.79 7.88 3.85
C SER A 643 -9.98 6.63 4.22
N THR A 644 -9.85 5.68 3.30
CA THR A 644 -8.76 4.70 3.30
C THR A 644 -7.43 5.45 3.08
N PRO A 645 -6.46 5.41 4.01
CA PRO A 645 -5.29 6.30 3.93
C PRO A 645 -4.35 6.04 2.76
N GLU A 646 -4.34 4.82 2.21
CA GLU A 646 -3.22 4.34 1.39
C GLU A 646 -3.41 4.52 -0.12
N TYR A 647 -4.63 4.34 -0.66
CA TYR A 647 -4.88 4.49 -2.11
C TYR A 647 -6.29 4.99 -2.43
N GLY A 648 -6.39 6.04 -3.26
CA GLY A 648 -7.56 6.23 -4.11
C GLY A 648 -7.60 5.21 -5.26
N LEU A 649 -8.78 4.99 -5.87
CA LEU A 649 -8.98 4.03 -6.98
C LEU A 649 -7.96 4.15 -8.13
N ASN A 650 -7.45 5.36 -8.41
CA ASN A 650 -6.40 5.60 -9.42
C ASN A 650 -4.96 5.43 -8.90
N GLN A 651 -4.72 5.52 -7.59
CA GLN A 651 -3.40 5.31 -6.99
C GLN A 651 -3.09 3.82 -6.81
N TYR A 652 -4.10 3.00 -6.50
CA TYR A 652 -4.00 1.54 -6.57
C TYR A 652 -3.47 1.05 -7.94
N ARG A 653 -3.85 1.74 -9.02
CA ARG A 653 -3.48 1.40 -10.40
C ARG A 653 -2.08 1.88 -10.80
N THR A 654 -1.48 2.82 -10.06
CA THR A 654 -0.22 3.50 -10.43
C THR A 654 0.91 3.38 -9.39
N LYS A 655 0.61 2.89 -8.17
CA LYS A 655 1.55 2.80 -7.05
C LYS A 655 1.46 1.50 -6.23
N SER A 656 0.82 0.46 -6.77
CA SER A 656 0.79 -0.84 -6.10
C SER A 656 2.17 -1.53 -6.10
N VAL A 657 2.36 -2.51 -5.22
CA VAL A 657 3.52 -3.43 -5.18
C VAL A 657 3.90 -3.94 -6.59
N TRP A 658 2.89 -4.22 -7.43
CA TRP A 658 3.07 -4.64 -8.83
C TRP A 658 3.89 -3.65 -9.68
N THR A 659 3.74 -2.33 -9.44
CA THR A 659 4.50 -1.29 -10.14
C THR A 659 5.97 -1.29 -9.74
N GLN A 660 6.28 -1.67 -8.49
CA GLN A 660 7.65 -1.77 -7.97
C GLN A 660 8.34 -3.07 -8.37
N PHE A 661 7.63 -4.20 -8.42
CA PHE A 661 8.19 -5.50 -8.80
C PHE A 661 8.27 -5.73 -10.32
N PHE A 662 7.33 -5.19 -11.11
CA PHE A 662 7.24 -5.43 -12.56
C PHE A 662 7.57 -4.20 -13.42
N GLY A 663 8.11 -3.14 -12.81
CA GLY A 663 8.88 -2.10 -13.51
C GLY A 663 8.13 -1.35 -14.60
N VAL A 664 7.04 -0.67 -14.25
CA VAL A 664 6.38 0.32 -15.15
C VAL A 664 6.47 1.69 -14.51
N SER A 665 7.40 2.52 -15.00
CA SER A 665 7.62 3.91 -14.59
C SER A 665 7.00 4.89 -15.59
#